data_AF-A0ABD2WS53-F1
#
_entry.id   AF-A0ABD2WS53-F1
#
_cell.length_a   1.000
_cell.length_b   1.000
_cell.length_c   1.000
_cell.angle_alpha   90.00
_cell.angle_beta   90.00
_cell.angle_gamma   90.00
#
_symmetry.space_group_name_H-M   'P 1'
#
loop_
_entity.id
_entity.type
_entity.pdbx_description
1 polymer ?
#
loop_
_entity_poly.entity_id
_entity_poly.type
_entity_poly.pdbx_seq_one_letter_code
_entity_poly.pdbx_strand_id
1 'polypeptide(L)'
;MRQKCYSKFSTDCSIRKKRQSRNLENENDYLNERQQILHERILIRLIARKKAAQLQKESELEARERERVKLEREKEEKERERVRLEKEKEIKERERIRLEKEKENEEKERERIRLEKEKEEKERERVRLEKEKEVKKRERIRLEKEKEEKERERVRLEKEKEVKERERISLEKEKVAKERERFRLTKESEAKEQERLRLQKEKEEKEREGVRLEKEKEAKELEERLRLKKEETEQTERLELEKEKEAIERERLKLEEKNRAAETTTAYPIITISTTSEKNEDRSGLAVLIPLFGLVGGAFFFLKGTLPVLLFVVLPAITGLLVLPPPPPPGPPGANNNNQDPENDQDDENSEERSSEESKEKNKKRFSCKIDIRKVSDSYPIILMPSEPTKFMFPTRSSTIILQPGEKIAFGCHNVETYECKNKTLITKIGSTNEYSIDAMRCPIRLYPKVKSLPGKAYGYKKQYKKYQIGISYGLHFLPTIDVYFSIRTSSTLFVRILLSKALKNHQKIPPSQPLKKDICCKDDARPLNMYERLKQQETFDNLFSCHGNTASNESCSYISDKNNANMFLVPSQLASESDFIYTRAAMTSFYYLNTAPQWKSIKHGNWEKIENHVRKMATELKKDLVVLTGTHEQLELLDQEDSKFKWKGVFMWNDPQNCKKEIPVPLYFWKLVYDPSNNYGIVFVTVNNPYIKNGKNYHLCKGAGQIIDGQVPAGWEPLNVKQGYSYMCQIEDFILTTEIDLVDKLYA
;
A
#
# COMPACT_ATOMS: atom_id res chain seq x y z
N MET A 1 -145.76 -100.89 -83.30
CA MET A 1 -145.13 -100.72 -81.96
C MET A 1 -143.68 -101.26 -81.84
N ARG A 2 -143.02 -101.84 -82.86
CA ARG A 2 -141.65 -102.38 -82.72
C ARG A 2 -140.48 -101.42 -83.00
N GLN A 3 -140.69 -100.23 -83.58
CA GLN A 3 -139.61 -99.28 -83.91
C GLN A 3 -139.19 -98.33 -82.78
N LYS A 4 -139.95 -98.21 -81.68
CA LYS A 4 -139.62 -97.30 -80.57
C LYS A 4 -138.67 -97.87 -79.50
N CYS A 5 -138.37 -99.17 -79.52
CA CYS A 5 -137.47 -99.79 -78.54
C CYS A 5 -135.99 -99.85 -78.95
N TYR A 6 -135.66 -99.75 -80.25
CA TYR A 6 -134.27 -99.91 -80.71
C TYR A 6 -133.42 -98.62 -80.63
N SER A 7 -134.02 -97.42 -80.64
CA SER A 7 -133.24 -96.18 -80.61
C SER A 7 -132.69 -95.81 -79.22
N LYS A 8 -133.33 -96.30 -78.14
CA LYS A 8 -132.97 -95.96 -76.75
C LYS A 8 -131.76 -96.77 -76.23
N PHE A 9 -131.56 -98.00 -76.71
CA PHE A 9 -130.45 -98.86 -76.28
C PHE A 9 -129.10 -98.50 -76.94
N SER A 10 -129.12 -97.94 -78.15
CA SER A 10 -127.91 -97.52 -78.88
C SER A 10 -127.30 -96.24 -78.30
N THR A 11 -128.13 -95.30 -77.84
CA THR A 11 -127.67 -94.04 -77.26
C THR A 11 -127.00 -94.24 -75.89
N ASP A 12 -127.54 -95.12 -75.04
CA ASP A 12 -126.96 -95.40 -73.72
C ASP A 12 -125.59 -96.09 -73.79
N CYS A 13 -125.34 -96.94 -74.79
CA CYS A 13 -124.04 -97.59 -74.96
C CYS A 13 -122.94 -96.61 -75.41
N SER A 14 -123.29 -95.63 -76.25
CA SER A 14 -122.36 -94.60 -76.76
C SER A 14 -122.02 -93.54 -75.70
N ILE A 15 -122.98 -93.19 -74.84
CA ILE A 15 -122.77 -92.28 -73.70
C ILE A 15 -121.81 -92.91 -72.67
N ARG A 16 -121.94 -94.22 -72.40
CA ARG A 16 -121.10 -94.93 -71.42
C ARG A 16 -119.62 -95.00 -71.85
N LYS A 17 -119.35 -95.25 -73.14
CA LYS A 17 -117.98 -95.23 -73.69
C LYS A 17 -117.34 -93.84 -73.67
N LYS A 18 -118.06 -92.79 -74.05
CA LYS A 18 -117.56 -91.40 -73.95
C LYS A 18 -117.26 -90.97 -72.52
N ARG A 19 -118.01 -91.47 -71.54
CA ARG A 19 -117.79 -91.17 -70.12
C ARG A 19 -116.54 -91.87 -69.57
N GLN A 20 -116.25 -93.10 -70.03
CA GLN A 20 -115.02 -93.80 -69.67
C GLN A 20 -113.77 -93.15 -70.27
N SER A 21 -113.79 -92.74 -71.55
CA SER A 21 -112.63 -92.06 -72.15
C SER A 21 -112.32 -90.71 -71.51
N ARG A 22 -113.33 -89.90 -71.17
CA ARG A 22 -113.11 -88.63 -70.44
C ARG A 22 -112.57 -88.84 -69.03
N ASN A 23 -112.99 -89.89 -68.33
CA ASN A 23 -112.44 -90.19 -67.01
C ASN A 23 -110.96 -90.59 -67.11
N LEU A 24 -110.57 -91.38 -68.12
CA LEU A 24 -109.18 -91.74 -68.37
C LEU A 24 -108.32 -90.53 -68.78
N GLU A 25 -108.84 -89.63 -69.62
CA GLU A 25 -108.15 -88.38 -69.99
C GLU A 25 -107.95 -87.46 -68.79
N ASN A 26 -108.99 -87.26 -67.97
CA ASN A 26 -108.90 -86.45 -66.75
C ASN A 26 -107.92 -87.03 -65.71
N GLU A 27 -107.85 -88.35 -65.60
CA GLU A 27 -106.92 -89.03 -64.69
C GLU A 27 -105.46 -88.91 -65.17
N ASN A 28 -105.25 -88.95 -66.49
CA ASN A 28 -103.93 -88.73 -67.10
C ASN A 28 -103.45 -87.26 -66.97
N ASP A 29 -104.35 -86.29 -67.16
CA ASP A 29 -104.04 -84.86 -66.95
C ASP A 29 -103.69 -84.59 -65.48
N TYR A 30 -104.44 -85.18 -64.53
CA TYR A 30 -104.11 -85.08 -63.10
C TYR A 30 -102.76 -85.70 -62.75
N LEU A 31 -102.39 -86.83 -63.38
CA LEU A 31 -101.09 -87.46 -63.19
C LEU A 31 -99.95 -86.61 -63.76
N ASN A 32 -100.13 -86.00 -64.94
CA ASN A 32 -99.15 -85.11 -65.55
C ASN A 32 -98.93 -83.83 -64.72
N GLU A 33 -100.01 -83.20 -64.26
CA GLU A 33 -99.93 -82.00 -63.42
C GLU A 33 -99.25 -82.29 -62.08
N ARG A 34 -99.53 -83.45 -61.48
CA ARG A 34 -98.86 -83.90 -60.24
C ARG A 34 -97.38 -84.22 -60.46
N GLN A 35 -97.01 -84.78 -61.61
CA GLN A 35 -95.60 -84.99 -61.99
C GLN A 35 -94.87 -83.66 -62.21
N GLN A 36 -95.52 -82.67 -62.83
CA GLN A 36 -94.95 -81.35 -63.06
C GLN A 36 -94.72 -80.60 -61.74
N ILE A 37 -95.68 -80.63 -60.82
CA ILE A 37 -95.55 -80.07 -59.46
C ILE A 37 -94.44 -80.78 -58.68
N LEU A 38 -94.32 -82.10 -58.80
CA LEU A 38 -93.26 -82.87 -58.15
C LEU A 38 -91.87 -82.49 -58.69
N HIS A 39 -91.74 -82.38 -60.01
CA HIS A 39 -90.51 -81.97 -60.67
C HIS A 39 -90.09 -80.54 -60.27
N GLU A 40 -91.05 -79.61 -60.22
CA GLU A 40 -90.81 -78.23 -59.80
C GLU A 40 -90.39 -78.13 -58.32
N ARG A 41 -91.02 -78.91 -57.42
CA ARG A 41 -90.60 -79.02 -56.02
C ARG A 41 -89.19 -79.61 -55.86
N ILE A 42 -88.82 -80.59 -56.67
CA ILE A 42 -87.47 -81.16 -56.69
C ILE A 42 -86.47 -80.09 -57.16
N LEU A 43 -86.80 -79.36 -58.22
CA LEU A 43 -85.96 -78.29 -58.76
C LEU A 43 -85.72 -77.18 -57.75
N ILE A 44 -86.78 -76.71 -57.06
CA ILE A 44 -86.67 -75.70 -55.99
C ILE A 44 -85.77 -76.19 -54.85
N ARG A 45 -85.93 -77.45 -54.40
CA ARG A 45 -85.05 -78.03 -53.36
C ARG A 45 -83.59 -78.12 -53.83
N LEU A 46 -83.34 -78.45 -55.09
CA LEU A 46 -82.00 -78.52 -55.65
C LEU A 46 -81.35 -77.13 -55.73
N ILE A 47 -82.10 -76.11 -56.15
CA ILE A 47 -81.63 -74.72 -56.18
C ILE A 47 -81.33 -74.21 -54.77
N ALA A 48 -82.22 -74.47 -53.80
CA ALA A 48 -82.00 -74.10 -52.41
C ALA A 48 -80.74 -74.77 -51.82
N ARG A 49 -80.51 -76.05 -52.11
CA ARG A 49 -79.29 -76.77 -51.70
C ARG A 49 -78.03 -76.18 -52.33
N LYS A 50 -78.05 -75.87 -53.64
CA LYS A 50 -76.91 -75.22 -54.31
C LYS A 50 -76.61 -73.85 -53.70
N LYS A 51 -77.63 -73.03 -53.44
CA LYS A 51 -77.47 -71.71 -52.84
C LYS A 51 -76.94 -71.79 -51.41
N ALA A 52 -77.43 -72.72 -50.60
CA ALA A 52 -76.92 -72.96 -49.25
C ALA A 52 -75.45 -73.42 -49.25
N ALA A 53 -75.06 -74.32 -50.17
CA ALA A 53 -73.67 -74.75 -50.32
C ALA A 53 -72.74 -73.61 -50.80
N GLN A 54 -73.25 -72.71 -51.65
CA GLN A 54 -72.50 -71.53 -52.08
C GLN A 54 -72.29 -70.53 -50.93
N LEU A 55 -73.33 -70.24 -50.15
CA LEU A 55 -73.24 -69.39 -48.96
C LEU A 55 -72.27 -69.95 -47.91
N GLN A 56 -72.26 -71.27 -47.71
CA GLN A 56 -71.28 -71.91 -46.82
C GLN A 56 -69.85 -71.69 -47.32
N LYS A 57 -69.59 -71.90 -48.62
CA LYS A 57 -68.26 -71.64 -49.21
C LYS A 57 -67.82 -70.18 -49.09
N GLU A 58 -68.73 -69.24 -49.31
CA GLU A 58 -68.46 -67.80 -49.15
C GLU A 58 -68.12 -67.47 -47.69
N SER A 59 -68.88 -68.01 -46.72
CA SER A 59 -68.60 -67.81 -45.29
C SER A 59 -67.27 -68.42 -44.83
N GLU A 60 -66.89 -69.59 -45.36
CA GLU A 60 -65.60 -70.23 -45.09
C GLU A 60 -64.43 -69.44 -45.69
N LEU A 61 -64.63 -68.85 -46.88
CA LEU A 61 -63.62 -68.01 -47.53
C LEU A 61 -63.40 -66.72 -46.73
N GLU A 62 -64.48 -66.05 -46.31
CA GLU A 62 -64.38 -64.86 -45.46
C GLU A 62 -63.71 -65.16 -44.11
N ALA A 63 -64.01 -66.32 -43.51
CA ALA A 63 -63.36 -66.73 -42.26
C ALA A 63 -61.84 -66.93 -42.45
N ARG A 64 -61.42 -67.57 -43.54
CA ARG A 64 -59.99 -67.74 -43.89
C ARG A 64 -59.29 -66.43 -44.19
N GLU A 65 -59.98 -65.48 -44.84
CA GLU A 65 -59.42 -64.16 -45.13
C GLU A 65 -59.21 -63.35 -43.83
N ARG A 66 -60.17 -63.40 -42.90
CA ARG A 66 -60.04 -62.78 -41.57
C ARG A 66 -58.87 -63.37 -40.78
N GLU A 67 -58.68 -64.68 -40.83
CA GLU A 67 -57.54 -65.35 -40.18
C GLU A 67 -56.20 -64.94 -40.79
N ARG A 68 -56.13 -64.85 -42.13
CA ARG A 68 -54.93 -64.36 -42.83
C ARG A 68 -54.57 -62.93 -42.41
N VAL A 69 -55.54 -62.02 -42.39
CA VAL A 69 -55.33 -60.62 -41.97
C VAL A 69 -54.87 -60.54 -40.52
N LYS A 70 -55.40 -61.40 -39.64
CA LYS A 70 -54.96 -61.46 -38.23
C LYS A 70 -53.49 -61.90 -38.12
N LEU A 71 -53.09 -62.94 -38.86
CA LEU A 71 -51.71 -63.43 -38.88
C LEU A 71 -50.73 -62.39 -39.47
N GLU A 72 -51.16 -61.64 -40.47
CA GLU A 72 -50.35 -60.57 -41.07
C GLU A 72 -50.12 -59.41 -40.09
N ARG A 73 -51.15 -58.99 -39.37
CA ARG A 73 -51.02 -57.99 -38.29
C ARG A 73 -50.08 -58.45 -37.17
N GLU A 74 -50.17 -59.71 -36.76
CA GLU A 74 -49.28 -60.26 -35.73
C GLU A 74 -47.81 -60.32 -36.21
N LYS A 75 -47.58 -60.58 -37.51
CA LYS A 75 -46.23 -60.52 -38.09
C LYS A 75 -45.69 -59.09 -38.10
N GLU A 76 -46.49 -58.11 -38.53
CA GLU A 76 -46.10 -56.70 -38.51
C GLU A 76 -45.77 -56.21 -37.09
N GLU A 77 -46.55 -56.63 -36.09
CA GLU A 77 -46.30 -56.27 -34.69
C GLU A 77 -44.97 -56.84 -34.18
N LYS A 78 -44.70 -58.12 -34.45
CA LYS A 78 -43.42 -58.77 -34.10
C LYS A 78 -42.23 -58.14 -34.84
N GLU A 79 -42.44 -57.65 -36.05
CA GLU A 79 -41.41 -56.92 -36.80
C GLU A 79 -41.14 -55.54 -36.20
N ARG A 80 -42.19 -54.78 -35.85
CA ARG A 80 -42.06 -53.49 -35.15
C ARG A 80 -41.36 -53.63 -33.80
N GLU A 81 -41.65 -54.69 -33.05
CA GLU A 81 -40.98 -54.98 -31.78
C GLU A 81 -39.49 -55.28 -31.98
N ARG A 82 -39.12 -56.07 -33.00
CA ARG A 82 -37.72 -56.32 -33.35
C ARG A 82 -36.97 -55.02 -33.70
N VAL A 83 -37.55 -54.18 -34.55
CA VAL A 83 -36.94 -52.88 -34.91
C VAL A 83 -36.76 -51.99 -33.68
N ARG A 84 -37.71 -52.00 -32.75
CA ARG A 84 -37.61 -51.23 -31.50
C ARG A 84 -36.46 -51.72 -30.63
N LEU A 85 -36.31 -53.04 -30.45
CA LEU A 85 -35.24 -53.64 -29.67
C LEU A 85 -33.86 -53.39 -30.29
N GLU A 86 -33.77 -53.38 -31.63
CA GLU A 86 -32.53 -53.08 -32.34
C GLU A 86 -32.10 -51.62 -32.16
N LYS A 87 -33.03 -50.68 -32.31
CA LYS A 87 -32.79 -49.25 -32.01
C LYS A 87 -32.37 -49.02 -30.56
N GLU A 88 -32.97 -49.74 -29.61
CA GLU A 88 -32.59 -49.64 -28.20
C GLU A 88 -31.16 -50.14 -27.96
N LYS A 89 -30.73 -51.21 -28.64
CA LYS A 89 -29.34 -51.70 -28.57
C LYS A 89 -28.36 -50.68 -29.16
N GLU A 90 -28.67 -50.09 -30.32
CA GLU A 90 -27.83 -49.06 -30.93
C GLU A 90 -27.67 -47.82 -30.02
N ILE A 91 -28.76 -47.40 -29.35
CA ILE A 91 -28.71 -46.27 -28.41
C ILE A 91 -27.81 -46.60 -27.21
N LYS A 92 -27.95 -47.80 -26.62
CA LYS A 92 -27.10 -48.25 -25.51
C LYS A 92 -25.63 -48.37 -25.90
N GLU A 93 -25.35 -48.78 -27.13
CA GLU A 93 -23.98 -48.86 -27.66
C GLU A 93 -23.38 -47.48 -27.91
N ARG A 94 -24.14 -46.55 -28.50
CA ARG A 94 -23.71 -45.14 -28.65
C ARG A 94 -23.45 -44.47 -27.31
N GLU A 95 -24.28 -44.74 -26.32
CA GLU A 95 -24.11 -44.23 -24.95
C GLU A 95 -22.85 -44.79 -24.29
N ARG A 96 -22.56 -46.09 -24.46
CA ARG A 96 -21.31 -46.70 -23.98
C ARG A 96 -20.07 -46.05 -24.61
N ILE A 97 -20.05 -45.88 -25.93
CA ILE A 97 -18.95 -45.23 -26.65
C ILE A 97 -18.76 -43.78 -26.17
N ARG A 98 -19.85 -43.06 -25.93
CA ARG A 98 -19.79 -41.69 -25.41
C ARG A 98 -19.17 -41.64 -24.01
N LEU A 99 -19.61 -42.51 -23.10
CA LEU A 99 -19.08 -42.60 -21.74
C LEU A 99 -17.60 -42.97 -21.72
N GLU A 100 -17.15 -43.83 -22.63
CA GLU A 100 -15.74 -44.21 -22.76
C GLU A 100 -14.88 -43.03 -23.25
N LYS A 101 -15.36 -42.26 -24.22
CA LYS A 101 -14.69 -41.02 -24.66
C LYS A 101 -14.67 -39.93 -23.58
N GLU A 102 -15.74 -39.80 -22.80
CA GLU A 102 -15.79 -38.87 -21.67
C GLU A 102 -14.76 -39.26 -20.60
N LYS A 103 -14.62 -40.55 -20.27
CA LYS A 103 -13.58 -41.06 -19.36
C LYS A 103 -12.16 -40.80 -19.88
N GLU A 104 -11.90 -41.05 -21.15
CA GLU A 104 -10.59 -40.80 -21.76
C GLU A 104 -10.22 -39.30 -21.72
N ASN A 105 -11.20 -38.42 -21.99
CA ASN A 105 -10.99 -36.97 -21.90
C ASN A 105 -10.78 -36.50 -20.46
N GLU A 106 -11.52 -37.07 -19.50
CA GLU A 106 -11.28 -36.78 -18.08
C GLU A 106 -9.88 -37.22 -17.62
N GLU A 107 -9.38 -38.35 -18.12
CA GLU A 107 -8.03 -38.83 -17.81
C GLU A 107 -6.95 -37.90 -18.38
N LYS A 108 -7.09 -37.50 -19.65
CA LYS A 108 -6.19 -36.52 -20.30
C LYS A 108 -6.21 -35.17 -19.57
N GLU A 109 -7.37 -34.73 -19.10
CA GLU A 109 -7.49 -33.48 -18.34
C GLU A 109 -6.83 -33.60 -16.95
N ARG A 110 -6.98 -34.74 -16.27
CA ARG A 110 -6.28 -35.02 -15.00
C ARG A 110 -4.76 -35.01 -15.18
N GLU A 111 -4.26 -35.58 -16.29
CA GLU A 111 -2.83 -35.58 -16.62
C GLU A 111 -2.32 -34.16 -16.90
N ARG A 112 -3.07 -33.36 -17.67
CA ARG A 112 -2.76 -31.94 -17.92
C ARG A 112 -2.67 -31.13 -16.62
N ILE A 113 -3.67 -31.27 -15.74
CA ILE A 113 -3.70 -30.59 -14.43
C ILE A 113 -2.51 -31.03 -13.56
N ARG A 114 -2.11 -32.32 -13.62
CA ARG A 114 -0.95 -32.82 -12.88
C ARG A 114 0.35 -32.17 -13.36
N LEU A 115 0.54 -32.10 -14.68
CA LEU A 115 1.72 -31.47 -15.29
C LEU A 115 1.79 -29.95 -15.01
N GLU A 116 0.63 -29.28 -14.98
CA GLU A 116 0.55 -27.85 -14.65
C GLU A 116 0.90 -27.59 -13.18
N LYS A 117 0.38 -28.41 -12.25
CA LYS A 117 0.75 -28.34 -10.83
C LYS A 117 2.24 -28.56 -10.60
N GLU A 118 2.85 -29.52 -11.29
CA GLU A 118 4.29 -29.78 -11.19
C GLU A 118 5.12 -28.59 -11.71
N LYS A 119 4.67 -27.93 -12.78
CA LYS A 119 5.30 -26.69 -13.29
C LYS A 119 5.19 -25.55 -12.29
N GLU A 120 4.01 -25.33 -11.71
CA GLU A 120 3.81 -24.30 -10.68
C GLU A 120 4.68 -24.56 -9.45
N GLU A 121 4.83 -25.81 -9.03
CA GLU A 121 5.68 -26.18 -7.89
C GLU A 121 7.16 -25.85 -8.16
N LYS A 122 7.68 -26.22 -9.34
CA LYS A 122 9.04 -25.88 -9.77
C LYS A 122 9.25 -24.37 -9.87
N GLU A 123 8.24 -23.61 -10.30
CA GLU A 123 8.31 -22.15 -10.34
C GLU A 123 8.34 -21.53 -8.93
N ARG A 124 7.49 -22.03 -8.02
CA ARG A 124 7.48 -21.61 -6.61
C ARG A 124 8.82 -21.88 -5.94
N GLU A 125 9.44 -23.02 -6.21
CA GLU A 125 10.76 -23.37 -5.68
C GLU A 125 11.85 -22.42 -6.22
N ARG A 126 11.83 -22.11 -7.53
CA ARG A 126 12.75 -21.13 -8.12
C ARG A 126 12.61 -19.74 -7.47
N VAL A 127 11.38 -19.25 -7.28
CA VAL A 127 11.11 -17.97 -6.62
C VAL A 127 11.59 -17.97 -5.16
N ARG A 128 11.44 -19.10 -4.44
CA ARG A 128 11.93 -19.23 -3.07
C ARG A 128 13.46 -19.14 -3.00
N LEU A 129 14.16 -19.83 -3.90
CA LEU A 129 15.63 -19.80 -3.98
C LEU A 129 16.14 -18.40 -4.35
N GLU A 130 15.44 -17.68 -5.22
CA GLU A 130 15.81 -16.30 -5.58
C GLU A 130 15.63 -15.33 -4.41
N LYS A 131 14.52 -15.44 -3.66
CA LYS A 131 14.31 -14.67 -2.43
C LYS A 131 15.39 -14.95 -1.38
N GLU A 132 15.80 -16.20 -1.21
CA GLU A 132 16.86 -16.57 -0.27
C GLU A 132 18.22 -15.96 -0.67
N LYS A 133 18.55 -15.94 -1.96
CA LYS A 133 19.76 -15.28 -2.48
C LYS A 133 19.74 -13.77 -2.21
N GLU A 134 18.61 -13.11 -2.41
CA GLU A 134 18.46 -11.68 -2.14
C GLU A 134 18.57 -11.36 -0.64
N VAL A 135 18.03 -12.20 0.24
CA VAL A 135 18.21 -12.07 1.69
C VAL A 135 19.69 -12.19 2.07
N LYS A 136 20.39 -13.21 1.58
CA LYS A 136 21.85 -13.38 1.82
C LYS A 136 22.68 -12.21 1.30
N LYS A 137 22.29 -11.64 0.15
CA LYS A 137 22.94 -10.45 -0.42
C LYS A 137 22.74 -9.21 0.47
N ARG A 138 21.51 -8.99 0.95
CA ARG A 138 21.20 -7.89 1.88
C ARG A 138 21.94 -8.03 3.20
N GLU A 139 22.05 -9.25 3.72
CA GLU A 139 22.81 -9.52 4.94
C GLU A 139 24.31 -9.24 4.76
N ARG A 140 24.90 -9.63 3.63
CA ARG A 140 26.30 -9.30 3.31
C ARG A 140 26.53 -7.78 3.26
N ILE A 141 25.65 -7.02 2.60
CA ILE A 141 25.72 -5.55 2.52
C ILE A 141 25.61 -4.93 3.92
N ARG A 142 24.75 -5.48 4.78
CA ARG A 142 24.60 -5.00 6.17
C ARG A 142 25.88 -5.21 6.98
N LEU A 143 26.48 -6.40 6.89
CA LEU A 143 27.74 -6.73 7.58
C LEU A 143 28.91 -5.88 7.09
N GLU A 144 28.95 -5.57 5.80
CA GLU A 144 29.96 -4.69 5.21
C GLU A 144 29.83 -3.24 5.72
N LYS A 145 28.61 -2.70 5.76
CA LYS A 145 28.34 -1.38 6.35
C LYS A 145 28.71 -1.32 7.83
N GLU A 146 28.41 -2.35 8.61
CA GLU A 146 28.77 -2.41 10.03
C GLU A 146 30.30 -2.43 10.22
N LYS A 147 31.05 -3.11 9.33
CA LYS A 147 32.52 -3.08 9.35
C LYS A 147 33.06 -1.70 9.03
N GLU A 148 32.54 -1.04 7.98
CA GLU A 148 32.95 0.33 7.62
C GLU A 148 32.66 1.32 8.76
N GLU A 149 31.54 1.19 9.46
CA GLU A 149 31.19 2.05 10.60
C GLU A 149 32.17 1.85 11.77
N LYS A 150 32.48 0.61 12.13
CA LYS A 150 33.48 0.29 13.16
C LYS A 150 34.88 0.80 12.80
N GLU A 151 35.25 0.77 11.52
CA GLU A 151 36.52 1.31 11.04
C GLU A 151 36.56 2.84 11.12
N ARG A 152 35.48 3.52 10.70
CA ARG A 152 35.35 4.98 10.86
C ARG A 152 35.41 5.41 12.31
N GLU A 153 34.79 4.66 13.22
CA GLU A 153 34.84 4.92 14.66
C GLU A 153 36.27 4.77 15.21
N ARG A 154 36.98 3.71 14.80
CA ARG A 154 38.40 3.51 15.18
C ARG A 154 39.28 4.69 14.73
N VAL A 155 39.14 5.13 13.48
CA VAL A 155 39.89 6.28 12.94
C VAL A 155 39.56 7.56 13.69
N ARG A 156 38.30 7.76 14.09
CA ARG A 156 37.88 8.93 14.88
C ARG A 156 38.55 8.94 16.26
N LEU A 157 38.55 7.80 16.95
CA LEU A 157 39.17 7.64 18.26
C LEU A 157 40.69 7.85 18.20
N GLU A 158 41.34 7.41 17.13
CA GLU A 158 42.78 7.62 16.91
C GLU A 158 43.11 9.10 16.69
N LYS A 159 42.35 9.81 15.85
CA LYS A 159 42.48 11.27 15.69
C LYS A 159 42.26 12.03 16.98
N GLU A 160 41.30 11.61 17.81
CA GLU A 160 41.04 12.24 19.11
C GLU A 160 42.23 12.04 20.07
N LYS A 161 42.88 10.87 20.06
CA LYS A 161 44.11 10.63 20.82
C LYS A 161 45.25 11.52 20.36
N GLU A 162 45.47 11.65 19.06
CA GLU A 162 46.51 12.54 18.52
C GLU A 162 46.27 14.01 18.90
N VAL A 163 45.02 14.48 18.89
CA VAL A 163 44.69 15.85 19.33
C VAL A 163 45.00 16.04 20.81
N LYS A 164 44.60 15.09 21.67
CA LYS A 164 44.90 15.14 23.11
C LYS A 164 46.41 15.11 23.39
N GLU A 165 47.18 14.37 22.60
CA GLU A 165 48.63 14.32 22.72
C GLU A 165 49.29 15.63 22.28
N ARG A 166 48.82 16.23 21.18
CA ARG A 166 49.27 17.57 20.74
C ARG A 166 48.97 18.65 21.79
N GLU A 167 47.80 18.61 22.41
CA GLU A 167 47.44 19.53 23.51
C GLU A 167 48.37 19.36 24.71
N ARG A 168 48.68 18.12 25.12
CA ARG A 168 49.66 17.85 26.20
C ARG A 168 51.03 18.44 25.88
N ILE A 169 51.54 18.21 24.66
CA ILE A 169 52.83 18.76 24.22
C ILE A 169 52.81 20.29 24.21
N SER A 170 51.70 20.91 23.80
CA SER A 170 51.55 22.37 23.81
C SER A 170 51.60 22.94 25.24
N LEU A 171 50.87 22.33 26.17
CA LEU A 171 50.87 22.73 27.59
C LEU A 171 52.25 22.57 28.23
N GLU A 172 52.98 21.52 27.87
CA GLU A 172 54.33 21.28 28.37
C GLU A 172 55.34 22.32 27.83
N LYS A 173 55.25 22.66 26.54
CA LYS A 173 56.03 23.75 25.95
C LYS A 173 55.77 25.10 26.63
N GLU A 174 54.50 25.40 26.96
CA GLU A 174 54.14 26.62 27.68
C GLU A 174 54.72 26.66 29.10
N LYS A 175 54.68 25.52 29.82
CA LYS A 175 55.32 25.40 31.14
C LYS A 175 56.82 25.67 31.08
N VAL A 176 57.52 25.06 30.13
CA VAL A 176 58.96 25.26 29.92
C VAL A 176 59.26 26.72 29.54
N ALA A 177 58.42 27.37 28.74
CA ALA A 177 58.57 28.79 28.41
C ALA A 177 58.44 29.70 29.65
N LYS A 178 57.42 29.46 30.48
CA LYS A 178 57.22 30.20 31.76
C LYS A 178 58.37 29.98 32.74
N GLU A 179 58.93 28.78 32.80
CA GLU A 179 60.08 28.46 33.65
C GLU A 179 61.35 29.17 33.17
N ARG A 180 61.61 29.20 31.85
CA ARG A 180 62.72 29.96 31.26
C ARG A 180 62.59 31.46 31.51
N GLU A 181 61.38 32.00 31.45
CA GLU A 181 61.10 33.41 31.74
C GLU A 181 61.38 33.73 33.22
N ARG A 182 60.91 32.89 34.16
CA ARG A 182 61.27 33.00 35.59
C ARG A 182 62.77 32.99 35.80
N PHE A 183 63.47 32.04 35.18
CA PHE A 183 64.93 31.94 35.30
C PHE A 183 65.66 33.19 34.76
N ARG A 184 65.18 33.79 33.66
CA ARG A 184 65.71 35.07 33.16
C ARG A 184 65.50 36.20 34.16
N LEU A 185 64.30 36.30 34.73
CA LEU A 185 63.98 37.34 35.73
C LEU A 185 64.84 37.20 36.99
N THR A 186 65.08 35.96 37.46
CA THR A 186 65.98 35.71 38.60
C THR A 186 67.41 36.14 38.29
N LYS A 187 67.95 35.79 37.11
CA LYS A 187 69.29 36.24 36.70
C LYS A 187 69.39 37.76 36.60
N GLU A 188 68.34 38.43 36.12
CA GLU A 188 68.31 39.89 36.04
C GLU A 188 68.24 40.53 37.43
N SER A 189 67.49 39.95 38.39
CA SER A 189 67.47 40.43 39.77
C SER A 189 68.81 40.23 40.47
N GLU A 190 69.45 39.07 40.28
CA GLU A 190 70.79 38.77 40.83
C GLU A 190 71.85 39.73 40.27
N ALA A 191 71.81 40.03 38.96
CA ALA A 191 72.72 41.00 38.36
C ALA A 191 72.53 42.42 38.93
N LYS A 192 71.28 42.87 39.11
CA LYS A 192 70.97 44.17 39.74
C LYS A 192 71.43 44.23 41.20
N GLU A 193 71.35 43.12 41.94
CA GLU A 193 71.84 43.04 43.31
C GLU A 193 73.37 43.10 43.37
N GLN A 194 74.07 42.38 42.50
CA GLN A 194 75.53 42.44 42.39
C GLN A 194 76.02 43.85 42.02
N GLU A 195 75.33 44.54 41.12
CA GLU A 195 75.63 45.93 40.76
C GLU A 195 75.47 46.88 41.94
N ARG A 196 74.39 46.75 42.74
CA ARG A 196 74.20 47.52 43.97
C ARG A 196 75.32 47.29 44.98
N LEU A 197 75.71 46.03 45.20
CA LEU A 197 76.82 45.66 46.08
C LEU A 197 78.14 46.26 45.61
N ARG A 198 78.38 46.30 44.30
CA ARG A 198 79.59 46.90 43.71
C ARG A 198 79.64 48.40 43.93
N LEU A 199 78.52 49.10 43.69
CA LEU A 199 78.39 50.54 43.96
C LEU A 199 78.54 50.88 45.45
N GLN A 200 78.05 50.03 46.34
CA GLN A 200 78.24 50.21 47.78
C GLN A 200 79.71 50.09 48.18
N LYS A 201 80.41 49.07 47.67
CA LYS A 201 81.86 48.91 47.91
C LYS A 201 82.67 50.09 47.39
N GLU A 202 82.37 50.59 46.19
CA GLU A 202 83.03 51.78 45.63
C GLU A 202 82.79 53.03 46.49
N LYS A 203 81.59 53.18 47.05
CA LYS A 203 81.27 54.28 47.98
C LYS A 203 82.05 54.16 49.29
N GLU A 204 82.11 52.97 49.88
CA GLU A 204 82.90 52.71 51.10
C GLU A 204 84.40 52.92 50.88
N GLU A 205 84.93 52.56 49.70
CA GLU A 205 86.32 52.80 49.33
C GLU A 205 86.64 54.30 49.20
N LYS A 206 85.78 55.07 48.52
CA LYS A 206 85.91 56.53 48.44
C LYS A 206 85.85 57.21 49.80
N GLU A 207 85.00 56.72 50.71
CA GLU A 207 84.90 57.24 52.07
C GLU A 207 86.18 56.93 52.89
N ARG A 208 86.73 55.71 52.77
CA ARG A 208 88.01 55.34 53.39
C ARG A 208 89.17 56.16 52.83
N GLU A 209 89.19 56.42 51.54
CA GLU A 209 90.20 57.27 50.88
C GLU A 209 90.11 58.71 51.38
N GLY A 210 88.88 59.26 51.51
CA GLY A 210 88.64 60.56 52.11
C GLY A 210 89.20 60.68 53.54
N VAL A 211 88.91 59.70 54.41
CA VAL A 211 89.44 59.65 55.78
C VAL A 211 90.98 59.55 55.79
N ARG A 212 91.56 58.82 54.84
CA ARG A 212 93.02 58.64 54.75
C ARG A 212 93.73 59.93 54.34
N LEU A 213 93.17 60.67 53.39
CA LEU A 213 93.67 61.98 52.95
C LEU A 213 93.56 63.03 54.06
N GLU A 214 92.52 62.98 54.88
CA GLU A 214 92.35 63.88 56.03
C GLU A 214 93.41 63.62 57.11
N LYS A 215 93.65 62.35 57.46
CA LYS A 215 94.73 61.96 58.39
C LYS A 215 96.13 62.35 57.88
N GLU A 216 96.37 62.26 56.57
CA GLU A 216 97.65 62.67 55.98
C GLU A 216 97.85 64.19 56.06
N LYS A 217 96.78 64.99 55.89
CA LYS A 217 96.84 66.44 56.09
C LYS A 217 97.14 66.80 57.54
N GLU A 218 96.45 66.18 58.50
CA GLU A 218 96.68 66.42 59.93
C GLU A 218 98.12 66.04 60.35
N ALA A 219 98.66 64.94 59.83
CA ALA A 219 100.03 64.53 60.11
C ALA A 219 101.07 65.54 59.57
N LYS A 220 100.86 66.08 58.37
CA LYS A 220 101.75 67.10 57.78
C LYS A 220 101.70 68.42 58.55
N GLU A 221 100.52 68.88 58.98
CA GLU A 221 100.40 70.08 59.82
C GLU A 221 101.07 69.91 61.18
N LEU A 222 100.98 68.71 61.78
CA LEU A 222 101.64 68.41 63.04
C LEU A 222 103.18 68.39 62.90
N GLU A 223 103.70 67.81 61.83
CA GLU A 223 105.13 67.78 61.53
C GLU A 223 105.71 69.18 61.31
N GLU A 224 104.99 70.05 60.59
CA GLU A 224 105.39 71.44 60.38
C GLU A 224 105.40 72.25 61.69
N ARG A 225 104.39 72.06 62.56
CA ARG A 225 104.38 72.67 63.91
C ARG A 225 105.55 72.22 64.78
N LEU A 226 105.92 70.94 64.72
CA LEU A 226 107.04 70.42 65.48
C LEU A 226 108.38 70.97 64.97
N ARG A 227 108.53 71.16 63.66
CA ARG A 227 109.74 71.75 63.08
C ARG A 227 109.95 73.20 63.52
N LEU A 228 108.90 74.03 63.46
CA LEU A 228 108.95 75.43 63.90
C LEU A 228 109.31 75.55 65.39
N LYS A 229 108.77 74.67 66.22
CA LYS A 229 109.06 74.67 67.67
C LYS A 229 110.53 74.30 67.98
N LYS A 230 111.12 73.42 67.17
CA LYS A 230 112.53 73.04 67.30
C LYS A 230 113.48 74.16 66.87
N GLU A 231 113.15 74.85 65.78
CA GLU A 231 113.89 76.03 65.31
C GLU A 231 113.86 77.17 66.35
N GLU A 232 112.73 77.37 67.03
CA GLU A 232 112.58 78.38 68.10
C GLU A 232 113.44 78.05 69.34
N THR A 233 113.48 76.78 69.76
CA THR A 233 114.34 76.36 70.88
C THR A 233 115.84 76.50 70.60
N GLU A 234 116.28 76.18 69.37
CA GLU A 234 117.69 76.30 68.99
C GLU A 234 118.14 77.77 68.88
N GLN A 235 117.23 78.70 68.55
CA GLN A 235 117.53 80.13 68.56
C GLN A 235 117.70 80.70 69.98
N THR A 236 116.86 80.28 70.93
CA THR A 236 117.00 80.72 72.33
C THR A 236 118.30 80.25 72.97
N GLU A 237 118.74 79.02 72.70
CA GLU A 237 120.00 78.47 73.25
C GLU A 237 121.24 79.19 72.72
N ARG A 238 121.25 79.56 71.42
CA ARG A 238 122.38 80.32 70.84
C ARG A 238 122.52 81.71 71.46
N LEU A 239 121.42 82.35 71.82
CA LEU A 239 121.40 83.71 72.36
C LEU A 239 121.89 83.78 73.82
N GLU A 240 121.72 82.70 74.59
CA GLU A 240 122.27 82.59 75.94
C GLU A 240 123.78 82.32 75.94
N LEU A 241 124.25 81.45 75.03
CA LEU A 241 125.69 81.16 74.85
C LEU A 241 126.51 82.39 74.40
N GLU A 242 125.91 83.31 73.64
CA GLU A 242 126.57 84.54 73.20
C GLU A 242 126.74 85.56 74.35
N LYS A 243 125.73 85.68 75.23
CA LYS A 243 125.79 86.51 76.43
C LYS A 243 126.81 86.01 77.46
N GLU A 244 126.99 84.69 77.55
CA GLU A 244 127.98 84.09 78.46
C GLU A 244 129.42 84.34 77.99
N LYS A 245 129.67 84.32 76.67
CA LYS A 245 131.00 84.63 76.10
C LYS A 245 131.41 86.09 76.32
N GLU A 246 130.49 87.04 76.17
CA GLU A 246 130.76 88.47 76.41
C GLU A 246 131.02 88.83 77.88
N ALA A 247 130.53 88.01 78.83
CA ALA A 247 130.80 88.18 80.25
C ALA A 247 132.21 87.71 80.63
N ILE A 248 132.67 86.60 80.03
CA ILE A 248 134.01 86.03 80.26
C ILE A 248 135.11 86.95 79.69
N GLU A 249 134.88 87.60 78.54
CA GLU A 249 135.87 88.51 77.93
C GLU A 249 136.05 89.82 78.72
N ARG A 250 134.99 90.31 79.39
CA ARG A 250 135.05 91.48 80.28
C ARG A 250 135.76 91.22 81.61
N GLU A 251 135.76 90.00 82.12
CA GLU A 251 136.57 89.64 83.29
C GLU A 251 138.05 89.45 82.93
N ARG A 252 138.36 88.92 81.73
CA ARG A 252 139.74 88.69 81.28
C ARG A 252 140.55 89.99 81.14
N LEU A 253 139.91 91.07 80.68
CA LEU A 253 140.51 92.41 80.58
C LEU A 253 140.72 93.12 81.93
N LYS A 254 139.99 92.75 82.99
CA LYS A 254 140.21 93.30 84.35
C LYS A 254 141.32 92.58 85.12
N LEU A 255 141.69 91.37 84.69
CA LEU A 255 142.68 90.54 85.38
C LEU A 255 144.11 90.80 84.89
N GLU A 256 144.31 91.32 83.67
CA GLU A 256 145.63 91.65 83.11
C GLU A 256 146.27 92.93 83.70
N GLU A 257 145.49 93.79 84.37
CA GLU A 257 146.02 95.02 84.99
C GLU A 257 146.51 94.83 86.44
N LYS A 258 146.18 93.71 87.12
CA LYS A 258 146.38 93.65 88.57
C LYS A 258 147.61 92.94 89.09
N ASN A 259 148.22 91.93 88.45
CA ASN A 259 149.36 91.23 89.07
C ASN A 259 150.20 90.52 88.00
N ARG A 260 151.48 90.79 87.72
CA ARG A 260 152.56 91.61 88.32
C ARG A 260 152.85 91.47 89.83
N ALA A 261 152.35 90.41 90.47
CA ALA A 261 152.83 89.93 91.77
C ALA A 261 152.44 88.44 91.99
N ALA A 262 153.41 87.63 92.44
CA ALA A 262 153.31 86.23 92.93
C ALA A 262 152.95 85.16 91.87
N GLU A 263 153.88 84.32 91.43
CA GLU A 263 154.45 83.10 92.06
C GLU A 263 153.72 81.78 91.67
N THR A 264 154.53 80.86 91.12
CA THR A 264 154.54 79.39 91.37
C THR A 264 153.51 78.42 90.72
N THR A 265 154.03 77.58 89.81
CA THR A 265 154.16 76.10 89.93
C THR A 265 152.98 75.16 89.58
N THR A 266 153.18 74.42 88.46
CA THR A 266 152.96 72.96 88.17
C THR A 266 151.59 72.28 87.96
N ALA A 267 151.62 71.44 86.89
CA ALA A 267 151.13 70.04 86.73
C ALA A 267 149.71 69.74 86.17
N TYR A 268 149.68 69.20 84.92
CA TYR A 268 149.14 67.89 84.43
C TYR A 268 147.82 67.29 85.02
N PRO A 269 147.17 66.24 84.41
CA PRO A 269 147.06 65.79 82.99
C PRO A 269 145.68 65.16 82.56
N ILE A 270 145.62 64.64 81.30
CA ILE A 270 145.12 63.29 80.89
C ILE A 270 143.64 63.04 80.39
N ILE A 271 143.53 62.52 79.14
CA ILE A 271 142.77 61.32 78.64
C ILE A 271 141.21 61.42 78.52
N THR A 272 140.46 60.94 77.49
CA THR A 272 140.68 60.05 76.33
C THR A 272 139.38 59.81 75.50
N ILE A 273 139.55 59.20 74.30
CA ILE A 273 138.75 58.09 73.66
C ILE A 273 137.38 58.49 73.04
N SER A 274 137.26 58.53 71.70
CA SER A 274 136.93 57.45 70.71
C SER A 274 135.42 57.51 70.36
N THR A 275 134.86 57.10 69.22
CA THR A 275 135.17 56.11 68.17
C THR A 275 134.15 56.33 67.01
N THR A 276 134.55 56.06 65.76
CA THR A 276 133.77 55.49 64.62
C THR A 276 132.54 56.26 64.10
N SER A 277 132.04 56.11 62.87
CA SER A 277 132.36 55.55 61.55
C SER A 277 131.14 55.91 60.68
N GLU A 278 131.30 56.14 59.38
CA GLU A 278 130.34 55.89 58.26
C GLU A 278 130.83 56.71 57.03
N LYS A 279 130.70 56.29 55.77
CA LYS A 279 129.87 55.30 55.08
C LYS A 279 130.48 55.07 53.68
N ASN A 280 130.28 53.89 53.09
CA ASN A 280 130.41 53.72 51.63
C ASN A 280 129.50 52.60 51.10
N GLU A 281 129.07 52.80 49.85
CA GLU A 281 128.69 51.84 48.78
C GLU A 281 127.47 50.89 48.88
N ASP A 282 126.52 51.15 47.96
CA ASP A 282 126.14 50.38 46.75
C ASP A 282 125.91 48.85 46.69
N ARG A 283 124.91 48.53 45.86
CA ARG A 283 124.77 47.42 44.86
C ARG A 283 123.96 46.13 45.16
N SER A 284 123.06 45.86 44.18
CA SER A 284 122.98 44.65 43.32
C SER A 284 121.95 43.52 43.58
N GLY A 285 121.51 42.89 42.46
CA GLY A 285 120.88 41.55 42.35
C GLY A 285 119.37 41.57 42.05
N LEU A 286 118.75 41.16 40.92
CA LEU A 286 118.90 40.07 39.92
C LEU A 286 118.11 38.77 40.25
N ALA A 287 117.61 38.10 39.19
CA ALA A 287 116.91 36.77 39.07
C ALA A 287 115.36 36.82 39.08
N VAL A 288 114.55 36.38 38.11
CA VAL A 288 114.54 35.30 37.07
C VAL A 288 114.62 33.86 37.60
N LEU A 289 113.55 33.08 37.38
CA LEU A 289 113.40 31.60 37.22
C LEU A 289 111.87 31.33 37.04
N ILE A 290 111.26 30.89 35.91
CA ILE A 290 111.37 29.68 35.05
C ILE A 290 110.87 28.40 35.78
N PRO A 291 110.34 27.33 35.12
CA PRO A 291 109.09 27.10 34.36
C PRO A 291 108.36 25.80 34.84
N LEU A 292 107.37 25.27 34.09
CA LEU A 292 107.10 23.83 33.82
C LEU A 292 105.78 23.76 33.00
N PHE A 293 105.81 23.55 31.68
CA PHE A 293 105.79 22.25 30.99
C PHE A 293 104.83 21.20 31.59
N GLY A 294 103.76 20.91 30.84
CA GLY A 294 102.79 19.85 31.07
C GLY A 294 102.02 19.54 29.79
N LEU A 295 102.72 18.88 28.85
CA LEU A 295 102.21 18.28 27.63
C LEU A 295 101.38 17.02 27.93
N VAL A 296 100.55 16.65 26.95
CA VAL A 296 99.96 15.32 26.67
C VAL A 296 98.64 14.93 27.35
N GLY A 297 97.64 14.72 26.49
CA GLY A 297 96.91 13.43 26.48
C GLY A 297 95.42 13.50 26.77
N GLY A 298 94.59 13.29 25.75
CA GLY A 298 93.18 12.98 25.96
C GLY A 298 92.30 13.23 24.74
N ALA A 299 92.27 12.24 23.84
CA ALA A 299 91.41 12.20 22.67
C ALA A 299 89.93 12.43 22.99
N PHE A 300 89.17 13.10 22.12
CA PHE A 300 87.84 12.62 21.75
C PHE A 300 87.43 13.13 20.36
N PHE A 301 87.10 12.14 19.54
CA PHE A 301 86.63 12.21 18.17
C PHE A 301 85.21 12.78 18.03
N PHE A 302 84.90 13.21 16.80
CA PHE A 302 83.57 13.49 16.21
C PHE A 302 82.82 14.77 16.64
N LEU A 303 82.95 15.84 15.84
CA LEU A 303 81.81 16.73 15.58
C LEU A 303 81.07 16.24 14.33
N LYS A 304 79.80 15.83 14.53
CA LYS A 304 78.81 15.55 13.46
C LYS A 304 77.83 16.71 13.35
N GLY A 305 77.47 17.06 12.12
CA GLY A 305 76.27 17.79 11.71
C GLY A 305 76.59 18.95 10.75
N THR A 306 76.01 19.11 9.57
CA THR A 306 74.91 18.43 8.87
C THR A 306 74.89 18.91 7.39
N LEU A 307 74.60 17.98 6.45
CA LEU A 307 74.24 18.15 5.02
C LEU A 307 75.30 18.80 4.08
N PRO A 308 75.31 18.57 2.74
CA PRO A 308 74.27 18.00 1.85
C PRO A 308 74.78 16.94 0.84
N VAL A 309 73.88 16.15 0.23
CA VAL A 309 74.12 15.53 -1.10
C VAL A 309 72.83 15.54 -1.93
N LEU A 310 72.98 16.12 -3.12
CA LEU A 310 72.26 15.99 -4.39
C LEU A 310 71.26 14.82 -4.56
N LEU A 311 70.11 15.12 -5.20
CA LEU A 311 69.82 14.55 -6.52
C LEU A 311 68.73 15.35 -7.28
N PHE A 312 69.16 15.90 -8.43
CA PHE A 312 68.49 16.14 -9.72
C PHE A 312 66.96 16.22 -9.85
N VAL A 313 66.53 17.43 -10.18
CA VAL A 313 65.69 17.85 -11.32
C VAL A 313 65.36 16.75 -12.36
N VAL A 314 64.07 16.53 -12.63
CA VAL A 314 63.46 16.49 -13.99
C VAL A 314 61.99 16.99 -13.91
N LEU A 315 61.72 18.09 -14.62
CA LEU A 315 60.39 18.58 -15.04
C LEU A 315 59.94 17.83 -16.31
N PRO A 316 58.63 17.76 -16.62
CA PRO A 316 58.15 18.67 -17.67
C PRO A 316 56.77 19.29 -17.35
N ALA A 317 56.68 20.63 -17.49
CA ALA A 317 55.92 21.30 -18.54
C ALA A 317 54.39 21.15 -18.45
N ILE A 318 53.74 22.09 -17.75
CA ILE A 318 52.35 22.44 -18.00
C ILE A 318 52.35 23.57 -19.02
N THR A 319 52.16 23.20 -20.29
CA THR A 319 51.73 24.12 -21.35
C THR A 319 50.24 24.39 -21.16
N GLY A 320 49.88 25.67 -21.06
CA GLY A 320 48.51 26.10 -21.22
C GLY A 320 48.08 25.92 -22.68
N LEU A 321 46.94 25.26 -22.89
CA LEU A 321 46.12 25.47 -24.07
C LEU A 321 44.63 25.33 -23.70
N LEU A 322 43.89 26.35 -24.13
CA LEU A 322 42.45 26.56 -24.11
C LEU A 322 41.61 25.31 -24.40
N VAL A 323 40.66 24.96 -23.52
CA VAL A 323 39.39 24.33 -23.91
C VAL A 323 38.28 24.78 -22.95
N LEU A 324 37.41 25.67 -23.43
CA LEU A 324 36.12 26.00 -22.81
C LEU A 324 35.11 24.84 -23.03
N PRO A 325 34.18 24.58 -22.11
CA PRO A 325 33.17 23.53 -22.27
C PRO A 325 32.13 23.89 -23.36
N PRO A 326 31.60 22.88 -24.10
CA PRO A 326 30.75 23.10 -25.27
C PRO A 326 29.29 23.46 -24.91
N PRO A 327 28.61 24.24 -25.77
CA PRO A 327 27.20 24.60 -25.61
C PRO A 327 26.23 23.47 -26.05
N PRO A 328 24.98 23.47 -25.54
CA PRO A 328 23.97 22.48 -25.90
C PRO A 328 23.41 22.65 -27.33
N PRO A 329 22.89 21.56 -27.94
CA PRO A 329 22.58 21.48 -29.37
C PRO A 329 21.29 22.20 -29.81
N PRO A 330 21.18 22.57 -31.10
CA PRO A 330 20.11 23.41 -31.65
C PRO A 330 18.81 22.63 -31.93
N GLY A 331 17.68 23.30 -31.72
CA GLY A 331 16.36 22.87 -32.21
C GLY A 331 16.20 23.12 -33.72
N PRO A 332 15.28 22.41 -34.40
CA PRO A 332 15.15 22.48 -35.86
C PRO A 332 14.39 23.73 -36.34
N PRO A 333 14.58 24.13 -37.62
CA PRO A 333 14.30 25.46 -38.13
C PRO A 333 12.86 25.62 -38.65
N GLY A 334 12.42 26.88 -38.74
CA GLY A 334 11.10 27.26 -39.20
C GLY A 334 10.96 27.52 -40.71
N ALA A 335 9.68 27.59 -41.08
CA ALA A 335 9.03 28.49 -42.05
C ALA A 335 9.24 28.33 -43.57
N ASN A 336 8.06 28.23 -44.21
CA ASN A 336 7.60 28.85 -45.47
C ASN A 336 7.95 28.21 -46.83
N ASN A 337 6.92 27.91 -47.62
CA ASN A 337 6.52 28.78 -48.74
C ASN A 337 5.19 28.34 -49.41
N ASN A 338 4.25 29.28 -49.43
CA ASN A 338 3.54 29.87 -50.58
C ASN A 338 2.84 29.02 -51.67
N ASN A 339 1.64 29.56 -51.99
CA ASN A 339 0.93 29.71 -53.27
C ASN A 339 -0.14 28.69 -53.63
N GLN A 340 -1.42 29.11 -53.57
CA GLN A 340 -2.23 29.49 -54.75
C GLN A 340 -3.69 29.82 -54.34
N ASP A 341 -4.08 31.08 -54.55
CA ASP A 341 -5.44 31.54 -54.91
C ASP A 341 -5.85 30.94 -56.29
N PRO A 342 -7.11 31.03 -56.80
CA PRO A 342 -8.20 31.95 -56.41
C PRO A 342 -9.62 31.33 -56.35
N GLU A 343 -10.59 32.05 -55.77
CA GLU A 343 -11.82 32.52 -56.45
C GLU A 343 -12.82 33.20 -55.49
N ASN A 344 -13.10 34.45 -55.85
CA ASN A 344 -14.25 35.33 -55.60
C ASN A 344 -15.61 34.64 -55.32
N ASP A 345 -16.41 35.15 -54.39
CA ASP A 345 -17.39 36.23 -54.67
C ASP A 345 -18.29 36.55 -53.44
N GLN A 346 -18.41 37.85 -53.19
CA GLN A 346 -19.60 38.64 -52.80
C GLN A 346 -20.21 38.40 -51.40
N ASP A 347 -20.03 39.35 -50.47
CA ASP A 347 -20.67 40.68 -50.35
C ASP A 347 -22.04 40.58 -49.68
N ASP A 348 -22.14 41.16 -48.48
CA ASP A 348 -23.20 42.12 -48.18
C ASP A 348 -22.81 42.97 -46.97
N GLU A 349 -22.47 44.22 -47.29
CA GLU A 349 -22.39 45.37 -46.41
C GLU A 349 -23.77 45.67 -45.80
N ASN A 350 -23.84 46.07 -44.53
CA ASN A 350 -24.12 47.48 -44.28
C ASN A 350 -23.82 47.93 -42.84
N SER A 351 -23.04 49.02 -42.80
CA SER A 351 -23.15 50.19 -41.92
C SER A 351 -23.03 50.00 -40.40
N GLU A 352 -21.79 50.19 -39.97
CA GLU A 352 -21.42 51.20 -38.96
C GLU A 352 -22.37 52.41 -38.92
N GLU A 353 -22.76 52.86 -37.73
CA GLU A 353 -22.30 54.16 -37.21
C GLU A 353 -22.65 54.35 -35.73
N ARG A 354 -21.59 54.43 -34.92
CA ARG A 354 -21.31 55.60 -34.05
C ARG A 354 -22.11 55.74 -32.75
N SER A 355 -21.57 55.16 -31.69
CA SER A 355 -21.12 55.98 -30.55
C SER A 355 -20.08 55.25 -29.72
N SER A 356 -18.83 55.63 -29.97
CA SER A 356 -17.70 55.45 -29.09
C SER A 356 -17.96 56.15 -27.74
N GLU A 357 -18.68 55.49 -26.84
CA GLU A 357 -18.85 56.01 -25.49
C GLU A 357 -19.14 54.93 -24.45
N GLU A 358 -18.52 53.75 -24.56
CA GLU A 358 -18.38 52.86 -23.40
C GLU A 358 -17.17 51.92 -23.48
N SER A 359 -16.04 52.45 -23.95
CA SER A 359 -14.73 51.88 -23.66
C SER A 359 -14.34 52.14 -22.21
N LYS A 360 -15.14 51.65 -21.25
CA LYS A 360 -14.77 51.60 -19.82
C LYS A 360 -15.55 50.60 -18.98
N GLU A 361 -16.14 49.53 -19.54
CA GLU A 361 -16.41 48.33 -18.74
C GLU A 361 -15.45 47.20 -19.10
N LYS A 362 -14.41 47.12 -18.27
CA LYS A 362 -13.38 46.10 -18.19
C LYS A 362 -13.84 44.76 -18.75
N ASN A 363 -13.07 44.25 -19.72
CA ASN A 363 -13.01 42.85 -20.11
C ASN A 363 -12.54 42.01 -18.89
N LYS A 364 -13.38 41.90 -17.86
CA LYS A 364 -13.07 41.27 -16.59
C LYS A 364 -13.28 39.79 -16.79
N LYS A 365 -12.25 39.13 -17.36
CA LYS A 365 -12.18 37.68 -17.57
C LYS A 365 -12.74 36.98 -16.32
N ARG A 366 -13.98 36.49 -16.41
CA ARG A 366 -14.66 35.89 -15.28
C ARG A 366 -14.10 34.48 -15.10
N PHE A 367 -13.45 34.19 -13.98
CA PHE A 367 -12.80 32.89 -13.76
C PHE A 367 -13.74 31.93 -13.01
N SER A 368 -13.86 30.71 -13.52
CA SER A 368 -14.60 29.61 -12.88
C SER A 368 -13.91 29.14 -11.59
N CYS A 369 -14.68 28.80 -10.56
CA CYS A 369 -14.17 28.12 -9.37
C CYS A 369 -13.98 26.63 -9.67
N LYS A 370 -12.92 26.03 -9.14
CA LYS A 370 -12.57 24.62 -9.39
C LYS A 370 -12.22 23.96 -8.07
N ILE A 371 -12.79 22.79 -7.77
CA ILE A 371 -12.55 21.98 -6.55
C ILE A 371 -12.05 20.59 -6.94
N ASP A 372 -10.78 20.27 -6.68
CA ASP A 372 -10.27 18.91 -6.93
C ASP A 372 -10.52 18.00 -5.71
N ILE A 373 -11.53 17.13 -5.81
CA ILE A 373 -11.96 16.30 -4.67
C ILE A 373 -10.88 15.33 -4.19
N ARG A 374 -9.88 14.99 -5.02
CA ARG A 374 -8.78 14.09 -4.62
C ARG A 374 -7.74 14.74 -3.74
N LYS A 375 -7.68 16.08 -3.74
CA LYS A 375 -6.76 16.86 -2.90
C LYS A 375 -7.39 17.30 -1.58
N VAL A 376 -8.70 17.13 -1.46
CA VAL A 376 -9.46 17.47 -0.25
C VAL A 376 -9.24 16.39 0.81
N SER A 377 -8.90 16.79 2.04
CA SER A 377 -8.68 15.88 3.16
C SER A 377 -9.98 15.32 3.74
N ASP A 378 -9.89 14.19 4.45
CA ASP A 378 -11.04 13.58 5.14
C ASP A 378 -11.54 14.40 6.34
N SER A 379 -10.87 15.50 6.71
CA SER A 379 -11.33 16.46 7.74
C SER A 379 -12.06 17.67 7.14
N TYR A 380 -12.14 17.77 5.82
CA TYR A 380 -12.86 18.83 5.14
C TYR A 380 -14.38 18.65 5.19
N PRO A 381 -15.24 19.67 5.26
CA PRO A 381 -16.70 19.51 5.22
C PRO A 381 -17.22 18.65 4.05
N ILE A 382 -18.41 18.07 4.21
CA ILE A 382 -19.06 17.29 3.13
C ILE A 382 -19.50 18.24 2.02
N ILE A 383 -19.23 17.91 0.77
CA ILE A 383 -19.64 18.71 -0.38
C ILE A 383 -21.04 18.30 -0.84
N LEU A 384 -21.95 19.26 -0.87
CA LEU A 384 -23.39 19.05 -1.02
C LEU A 384 -23.96 19.88 -2.16
N MET A 385 -25.08 19.41 -2.70
CA MET A 385 -25.90 20.19 -3.62
C MET A 385 -26.55 21.36 -2.86
N PRO A 386 -26.47 22.62 -3.35
CA PRO A 386 -27.03 23.79 -2.66
C PRO A 386 -28.55 23.73 -2.48
N SER A 387 -29.24 23.24 -3.49
CA SER A 387 -30.70 23.13 -3.50
C SER A 387 -31.21 21.95 -2.67
N GLU A 388 -30.34 20.97 -2.37
CA GLU A 388 -30.72 19.74 -1.69
C GLU A 388 -29.55 19.24 -0.82
N PRO A 389 -29.42 19.73 0.43
CA PRO A 389 -28.30 19.40 1.32
C PRO A 389 -28.29 17.93 1.77
N THR A 390 -29.27 17.13 1.34
CA THR A 390 -29.31 15.67 1.51
C THR A 390 -28.75 14.90 0.32
N LYS A 391 -28.08 15.57 -0.63
CA LYS A 391 -27.36 14.95 -1.74
C LYS A 391 -25.93 15.46 -1.86
N PHE A 392 -25.02 14.54 -2.20
CA PHE A 392 -23.66 14.89 -2.59
C PHE A 392 -23.67 15.66 -3.91
N MET A 393 -22.81 16.66 -4.02
CA MET A 393 -22.44 17.20 -5.32
C MET A 393 -21.29 16.35 -5.88
N PHE A 394 -21.37 15.89 -7.13
CA PHE A 394 -20.30 15.09 -7.74
C PHE A 394 -19.45 15.91 -8.72
N PRO A 395 -18.20 15.48 -9.00
CA PRO A 395 -17.35 16.13 -10.00
C PRO A 395 -17.99 16.17 -11.39
N THR A 396 -17.86 17.30 -12.08
CA THR A 396 -18.39 17.51 -13.43
C THR A 396 -17.37 17.14 -14.51
N ARG A 397 -16.07 17.30 -14.24
CA ARG A 397 -15.00 16.93 -15.18
C ARG A 397 -13.79 16.37 -14.44
N SER A 398 -13.42 15.12 -14.76
CA SER A 398 -12.37 14.40 -14.02
C SER A 398 -12.65 14.46 -12.50
N SER A 399 -11.66 14.69 -11.66
CA SER A 399 -11.84 14.85 -10.21
C SER A 399 -12.22 16.26 -9.78
N THR A 400 -12.57 17.13 -10.72
CA THR A 400 -12.82 18.55 -10.43
C THR A 400 -14.30 18.88 -10.52
N ILE A 401 -14.84 19.48 -9.47
CA ILE A 401 -16.11 20.22 -9.51
C ILE A 401 -15.78 21.61 -10.08
N ILE A 402 -16.41 21.96 -11.19
CA ILE A 402 -16.23 23.27 -11.83
C ILE A 402 -17.52 24.06 -11.64
N LEU A 403 -17.42 25.24 -11.05
CA LEU A 403 -18.51 26.18 -10.85
C LEU A 403 -18.28 27.43 -11.69
N GLN A 404 -19.30 27.85 -12.42
CA GLN A 404 -19.31 29.15 -13.10
C GLN A 404 -19.50 30.29 -12.08
N PRO A 405 -19.03 31.51 -12.39
CA PRO A 405 -19.30 32.68 -11.55
C PRO A 405 -20.80 32.84 -11.27
N GLY A 406 -21.16 32.95 -9.99
CA GLY A 406 -22.56 33.01 -9.52
C GLY A 406 -23.18 31.66 -9.18
N GLU A 407 -22.59 30.53 -9.58
CA GLU A 407 -23.05 29.21 -9.14
C GLU A 407 -22.71 28.96 -7.68
N LYS A 408 -23.57 28.20 -7.00
CA LYS A 408 -23.47 27.93 -5.56
C LYS A 408 -22.98 26.51 -5.30
N ILE A 409 -22.35 26.31 -4.15
CA ILE A 409 -22.00 25.02 -3.57
C ILE A 409 -22.31 25.02 -2.08
N ALA A 410 -22.74 23.90 -1.53
CA ALA A 410 -22.99 23.77 -0.09
C ALA A 410 -21.95 22.87 0.58
N PHE A 411 -21.62 23.20 1.83
CA PHE A 411 -20.75 22.41 2.69
C PHE A 411 -21.44 22.04 3.99
N GLY A 412 -21.42 20.75 4.35
CA GLY A 412 -22.01 20.23 5.58
C GLY A 412 -20.98 19.81 6.61
N CYS A 413 -21.05 20.39 7.81
CA CYS A 413 -20.29 19.92 8.99
C CYS A 413 -21.15 19.95 10.27
N HIS A 414 -21.32 21.13 10.89
CA HIS A 414 -22.32 21.33 11.94
C HIS A 414 -23.61 21.92 11.37
N ASN A 415 -23.47 22.95 10.53
CA ASN A 415 -24.56 23.52 9.74
C ASN A 415 -24.26 23.33 8.24
N VAL A 416 -25.23 23.68 7.41
CA VAL A 416 -25.03 23.81 5.96
C VAL A 416 -24.59 25.24 5.68
N GLU A 417 -23.41 25.40 5.09
CA GLU A 417 -22.91 26.68 4.63
C GLU A 417 -22.90 26.71 3.11
N THR A 418 -23.54 27.71 2.51
CA THR A 418 -23.59 27.87 1.06
C THR A 418 -22.61 28.94 0.62
N TYR A 419 -21.82 28.63 -0.40
CA TYR A 419 -20.82 29.50 -0.98
C TYR A 419 -21.17 29.76 -2.43
N GLU A 420 -21.13 31.03 -2.82
CA GLU A 420 -21.29 31.44 -4.20
C GLU A 420 -19.92 31.62 -4.85
N CYS A 421 -19.72 31.02 -6.01
CA CYS A 421 -18.50 31.14 -6.78
C CYS A 421 -18.29 32.58 -7.23
N LYS A 422 -17.24 33.22 -6.72
CA LYS A 422 -16.79 34.55 -7.16
C LYS A 422 -15.64 34.37 -8.15
N ASN A 423 -15.44 35.35 -9.04
CA ASN A 423 -14.41 35.40 -10.11
C ASN A 423 -12.94 35.17 -9.69
N LYS A 424 -12.66 34.79 -8.43
CA LYS A 424 -11.34 34.52 -7.86
C LYS A 424 -11.31 33.36 -6.85
N THR A 425 -12.42 32.65 -6.58
CA THR A 425 -12.42 31.58 -5.56
C THR A 425 -11.85 30.29 -6.15
N LEU A 426 -10.53 30.14 -6.13
CA LEU A 426 -9.82 28.91 -6.48
C LEU A 426 -9.87 27.93 -5.31
N ILE A 427 -10.27 26.69 -5.57
CA ILE A 427 -10.34 25.62 -4.59
C ILE A 427 -9.37 24.51 -5.08
N THR A 428 -8.07 24.73 -4.79
CA THR A 428 -6.85 23.90 -5.00
C THR A 428 -5.92 24.30 -6.16
N LYS A 429 -4.69 24.74 -5.84
CA LYS A 429 -3.48 23.88 -5.83
C LYS A 429 -2.20 24.68 -5.43
N ILE A 430 -1.63 24.39 -4.25
CA ILE A 430 -0.31 24.85 -3.75
C ILE A 430 0.70 25.01 -4.91
N GLY A 431 1.06 26.26 -5.21
CA GLY A 431 2.12 26.57 -6.17
C GLY A 431 2.13 27.96 -6.79
N SER A 432 1.12 28.81 -6.61
CA SER A 432 1.18 30.18 -7.14
C SER A 432 0.56 31.24 -6.21
N THR A 433 1.11 32.45 -6.27
CA THR A 433 1.14 33.48 -5.21
C THR A 433 -0.19 34.19 -4.89
N ASN A 434 -1.35 33.70 -5.33
CA ASN A 434 -2.67 34.31 -5.06
C ASN A 434 -3.78 33.26 -4.87
N GLU A 435 -3.59 32.30 -3.96
CA GLU A 435 -4.52 31.18 -3.70
C GLU A 435 -5.07 31.20 -2.26
N TYR A 436 -6.37 30.91 -2.09
CA TYR A 436 -6.96 30.65 -0.77
C TYR A 436 -6.93 29.14 -0.49
N SER A 437 -6.39 28.73 0.67
CA SER A 437 -6.38 27.32 1.05
C SER A 437 -7.75 26.89 1.59
N ILE A 438 -8.30 25.86 0.96
CA ILE A 438 -9.39 24.99 1.45
C ILE A 438 -9.12 24.49 2.86
N ASP A 439 -7.85 24.31 3.23
CA ASP A 439 -7.46 23.76 4.53
C ASP A 439 -7.86 24.66 5.71
N ALA A 440 -8.26 25.90 5.46
CA ALA A 440 -8.85 26.79 6.46
C ALA A 440 -10.26 26.34 6.89
N MET A 441 -11.03 25.68 6.00
CA MET A 441 -12.33 25.11 6.31
C MET A 441 -12.14 23.69 6.83
N ARG A 442 -11.80 23.56 8.11
CA ARG A 442 -11.78 22.26 8.79
C ARG A 442 -13.16 21.97 9.35
N CYS A 443 -13.61 20.73 9.22
CA CYS A 443 -14.70 20.22 10.02
C CYS A 443 -14.11 19.67 11.32
N PRO A 444 -14.17 20.42 12.45
CA PRO A 444 -13.57 19.98 13.72
C PRO A 444 -14.28 18.75 14.29
N ILE A 445 -15.53 18.53 13.87
CA ILE A 445 -16.34 17.39 14.28
C ILE A 445 -16.06 16.23 13.33
N ARG A 446 -15.69 15.08 13.89
CA ARG A 446 -15.62 13.86 13.10
C ARG A 446 -17.02 13.37 12.76
N LEU A 447 -17.36 13.43 11.48
CA LEU A 447 -18.62 12.93 10.95
C LEU A 447 -18.56 11.42 10.81
N TYR A 448 -19.45 10.71 11.49
CA TYR A 448 -19.53 9.26 11.45
C TYR A 448 -20.77 8.80 10.67
N PRO A 449 -20.64 7.69 9.92
CA PRO A 449 -21.80 6.95 9.45
C PRO A 449 -22.76 6.60 10.59
N LYS A 450 -24.07 6.57 10.30
CA LYS A 450 -25.13 6.13 11.20
C LYS A 450 -26.20 5.38 10.43
N VAL A 451 -26.92 4.50 11.13
CA VAL A 451 -28.13 3.86 10.61
C VAL A 451 -29.37 4.59 11.15
N LYS A 452 -30.35 4.83 10.28
CA LYS A 452 -31.69 5.28 10.65
C LYS A 452 -32.72 4.22 10.25
N SER A 453 -33.64 3.91 11.16
CA SER A 453 -34.84 3.14 10.81
C SER A 453 -35.85 4.09 10.17
N LEU A 454 -36.46 3.67 9.06
CA LEU A 454 -37.54 4.43 8.45
C LEU A 454 -38.90 3.86 8.89
N PRO A 455 -39.87 4.72 9.25
CA PRO A 455 -41.24 4.29 9.45
C PRO A 455 -41.81 3.84 8.10
N GLY A 456 -42.50 2.70 8.07
CA GLY A 456 -43.06 2.18 6.81
C GLY A 456 -43.68 0.79 6.94
N LYS A 457 -44.45 0.42 5.93
CA LYS A 457 -45.00 -0.94 5.79
C LYS A 457 -43.84 -1.93 5.69
N ALA A 458 -43.95 -3.08 6.35
CA ALA A 458 -42.97 -4.13 6.15
C ALA A 458 -43.13 -4.76 4.76
N TYR A 459 -42.01 -5.17 4.16
CA TYR A 459 -41.84 -5.53 2.75
C TYR A 459 -41.68 -7.05 2.56
N GLY A 460 -41.83 -7.52 1.31
CA GLY A 460 -41.65 -8.92 0.89
C GLY A 460 -42.79 -9.88 1.31
N TYR A 461 -42.63 -11.16 1.00
CA TYR A 461 -43.59 -12.22 1.38
C TYR A 461 -43.88 -12.17 2.89
N LYS A 462 -45.17 -12.13 3.26
CA LYS A 462 -45.65 -11.96 4.64
C LYS A 462 -45.17 -10.68 5.37
N LYS A 463 -44.68 -9.67 4.65
CA LYS A 463 -44.23 -8.38 5.22
C LYS A 463 -43.15 -8.55 6.30
N GLN A 464 -42.11 -9.31 6.00
CA GLN A 464 -41.07 -9.67 6.98
C GLN A 464 -39.84 -8.74 6.99
N TYR A 465 -39.71 -7.83 6.02
CA TYR A 465 -38.54 -6.95 5.91
C TYR A 465 -38.86 -5.51 6.32
N LYS A 466 -37.92 -4.84 7.00
CA LYS A 466 -38.00 -3.42 7.37
C LYS A 466 -36.97 -2.61 6.60
N LYS A 467 -37.30 -1.34 6.31
CA LYS A 467 -36.40 -0.42 5.61
C LYS A 467 -35.53 0.37 6.60
N TYR A 468 -34.24 0.34 6.36
CA TYR A 468 -33.23 1.16 7.03
C TYR A 468 -32.49 2.02 6.01
N GLN A 469 -31.86 3.08 6.49
CA GLN A 469 -30.92 3.88 5.72
C GLN A 469 -29.60 3.96 6.45
N ILE A 470 -28.52 3.70 5.73
CA ILE A 470 -27.16 4.01 6.17
C ILE A 470 -26.78 5.34 5.51
N GLY A 471 -26.17 6.23 6.27
CA GLY A 471 -25.79 7.53 5.78
C GLY A 471 -24.90 8.28 6.76
N ILE A 472 -24.60 9.53 6.46
CA ILE A 472 -23.75 10.38 7.30
C ILE A 472 -24.65 11.42 7.99
N SER A 473 -24.56 11.50 9.31
CA SER A 473 -25.25 12.54 10.08
C SER A 473 -24.32 13.72 10.28
N TYR A 474 -24.82 14.93 10.03
CA TYR A 474 -24.10 16.18 10.24
C TYR A 474 -25.12 17.26 10.64
N GLY A 475 -24.91 17.94 11.76
CA GLY A 475 -25.93 18.81 12.34
C GLY A 475 -27.27 18.11 12.58
N LEU A 476 -28.34 18.73 12.11
CA LEU A 476 -29.71 18.18 12.08
C LEU A 476 -30.01 17.38 10.79
N HIS A 477 -29.07 17.33 9.85
CA HIS A 477 -29.26 16.70 8.55
C HIS A 477 -28.75 15.25 8.52
N PHE A 478 -29.25 14.49 7.56
CA PHE A 478 -28.83 13.12 7.29
C PHE A 478 -28.69 12.92 5.79
N LEU A 479 -27.51 12.45 5.40
CA LEU A 479 -27.14 12.21 4.02
C LEU A 479 -27.16 10.70 3.76
N PRO A 480 -28.26 10.15 3.21
CA PRO A 480 -28.38 8.72 2.94
C PRO A 480 -27.42 8.31 1.81
N THR A 481 -26.81 7.14 1.96
CA THR A 481 -25.92 6.53 0.94
C THR A 481 -26.40 5.16 0.51
N ILE A 482 -27.01 4.39 1.42
CA ILE A 482 -27.48 3.03 1.17
C ILE A 482 -28.87 2.87 1.79
N ASP A 483 -29.86 2.53 0.96
CA ASP A 483 -31.15 2.02 1.44
C ASP A 483 -31.03 0.51 1.68
N VAL A 484 -31.48 0.00 2.83
CA VAL A 484 -31.36 -1.41 3.22
C VAL A 484 -32.73 -2.00 3.52
N TYR A 485 -33.01 -3.19 3.00
CA TYR A 485 -34.22 -3.96 3.28
C TYR A 485 -33.85 -5.22 4.09
N PHE A 486 -34.10 -5.18 5.40
CA PHE A 486 -33.54 -6.15 6.36
C PHE A 486 -34.62 -6.91 7.11
N SER A 487 -34.45 -8.22 7.28
CA SER A 487 -35.29 -9.07 8.11
C SER A 487 -34.65 -9.24 9.48
N ILE A 488 -35.31 -8.69 10.51
CA ILE A 488 -34.88 -8.86 11.90
C ILE A 488 -35.02 -10.33 12.32
N ARG A 489 -36.06 -11.02 11.83
CA ARG A 489 -36.37 -12.42 12.20
C ARG A 489 -35.23 -13.37 11.85
N THR A 490 -34.65 -13.21 10.67
CA THR A 490 -33.57 -14.06 10.15
C THR A 490 -32.19 -13.43 10.32
N SER A 491 -32.14 -12.17 10.78
CA SER A 491 -30.93 -11.33 10.80
C SER A 491 -30.24 -11.27 9.43
N SER A 492 -31.00 -11.13 8.35
CA SER A 492 -30.47 -11.14 6.99
C SER A 492 -31.01 -10.00 6.12
N THR A 493 -30.17 -9.51 5.21
CA THR A 493 -30.51 -8.45 4.26
C THR A 493 -31.07 -9.06 2.97
N LEU A 494 -32.28 -8.66 2.58
CA LEU A 494 -32.87 -9.07 1.31
C LEU A 494 -32.15 -8.40 0.14
N PHE A 495 -32.09 -7.07 0.16
CA PHE A 495 -31.30 -6.28 -0.77
C PHE A 495 -30.97 -4.90 -0.21
N VAL A 496 -29.99 -4.27 -0.83
CA VAL A 496 -29.68 -2.84 -0.67
C VAL A 496 -29.85 -2.12 -1.99
N ARG A 497 -30.13 -0.82 -1.93
CA ARG A 497 -30.22 0.06 -3.10
C ARG A 497 -29.24 1.22 -2.93
N ILE A 498 -28.49 1.50 -4.00
CA ILE A 498 -27.59 2.65 -4.10
C ILE A 498 -27.78 3.36 -5.45
N LEU A 499 -27.42 4.63 -5.50
CA LEU A 499 -27.22 5.37 -6.76
C LEU A 499 -25.73 5.33 -7.12
N LEU A 500 -25.40 4.60 -8.17
CA LEU A 500 -24.03 4.42 -8.64
C LEU A 500 -23.67 5.52 -9.64
N SER A 501 -22.76 6.42 -9.28
CA SER A 501 -22.51 7.62 -10.08
C SER A 501 -21.58 7.38 -11.28
N LYS A 502 -21.85 8.08 -12.39
CA LYS A 502 -20.95 8.14 -13.57
C LYS A 502 -19.55 8.67 -13.26
N ALA A 503 -19.40 9.44 -12.18
CA ALA A 503 -18.13 10.08 -11.81
C ALA A 503 -17.17 9.16 -11.02
N LEU A 504 -17.48 7.86 -10.85
CA LEU A 504 -16.69 6.90 -10.06
C LEU A 504 -15.20 6.78 -10.43
N LYS A 505 -14.83 7.00 -11.69
CA LYS A 505 -13.41 7.02 -12.11
C LYS A 505 -12.59 8.04 -11.29
N ASN A 506 -13.25 9.03 -10.71
CA ASN A 506 -12.64 10.16 -10.02
C ASN A 506 -12.80 10.12 -8.50
N HIS A 507 -13.08 8.94 -7.92
CA HIS A 507 -13.18 8.75 -6.47
C HIS A 507 -11.95 9.25 -5.69
N GLN A 508 -12.20 9.62 -4.44
CA GLN A 508 -11.19 9.86 -3.41
C GLN A 508 -10.56 8.53 -2.98
N LYS A 509 -9.55 8.58 -2.10
CA LYS A 509 -8.94 7.36 -1.55
C LYS A 509 -9.99 6.45 -0.91
N ILE A 510 -9.90 5.16 -1.19
CA ILE A 510 -10.74 4.16 -0.55
C ILE A 510 -10.37 4.13 0.94
N PRO A 511 -11.35 4.16 1.87
CA PRO A 511 -11.06 4.07 3.29
C PRO A 511 -10.39 2.73 3.62
N PRO A 512 -9.50 2.67 4.63
CA PRO A 512 -8.95 1.40 5.07
C PRO A 512 -10.09 0.47 5.53
N SER A 513 -9.90 -0.84 5.32
CA SER A 513 -10.85 -1.85 5.79
C SER A 513 -11.06 -1.74 7.31
N GLN A 514 -12.31 -1.91 7.74
CA GLN A 514 -12.72 -1.76 9.15
C GLN A 514 -13.59 -2.94 9.57
N PRO A 515 -13.60 -3.30 10.88
CA PRO A 515 -14.58 -4.24 11.40
C PRO A 515 -16.01 -3.79 11.11
N LEU A 516 -16.89 -4.74 10.83
CA LEU A 516 -18.30 -4.46 10.60
C LEU A 516 -18.95 -3.92 11.87
N LYS A 517 -19.68 -2.82 11.72
CA LYS A 517 -20.42 -2.19 12.81
C LYS A 517 -21.82 -2.79 12.94
N LYS A 518 -22.21 -3.10 14.17
CA LYS A 518 -23.61 -3.31 14.55
C LYS A 518 -24.22 -1.94 14.92
N ASP A 519 -25.50 -1.73 14.61
CA ASP A 519 -26.23 -0.49 14.96
C ASP A 519 -27.67 -0.83 15.38
N ILE A 520 -28.62 0.10 15.29
CA ILE A 520 -30.00 0.03 15.82
C ILE A 520 -30.70 -1.34 15.64
N CYS A 521 -30.51 -2.05 14.52
CA CYS A 521 -31.13 -3.37 14.30
C CYS A 521 -30.63 -4.47 15.24
N CYS A 522 -29.42 -4.30 15.78
CA CYS A 522 -28.53 -5.38 16.17
C CYS A 522 -27.59 -4.93 17.31
N LYS A 523 -27.95 -3.88 18.08
CA LYS A 523 -27.11 -3.29 19.14
C LYS A 523 -26.98 -4.19 20.35
N ASP A 524 -28.08 -4.81 20.74
CA ASP A 524 -28.16 -5.72 21.91
C ASP A 524 -27.82 -7.17 21.54
N ASP A 525 -27.30 -7.34 20.33
CA ASP A 525 -26.94 -8.64 19.81
C ASP A 525 -25.61 -9.11 20.42
N ALA A 526 -25.71 -9.92 21.47
CA ALA A 526 -24.60 -10.58 22.16
C ALA A 526 -23.82 -11.57 21.29
N ARG A 527 -24.25 -11.85 20.04
CA ARG A 527 -23.53 -12.75 19.13
C ARG A 527 -22.11 -12.25 18.86
N PRO A 528 -21.09 -13.11 18.93
CA PRO A 528 -19.72 -12.70 18.73
C PRO A 528 -19.47 -12.39 17.24
N LEU A 529 -18.80 -11.27 16.97
CA LEU A 529 -18.43 -10.84 15.60
C LEU A 529 -17.46 -11.80 14.91
N ASN A 530 -16.89 -12.74 15.66
CA ASN A 530 -15.93 -13.73 15.19
C ASN A 530 -16.55 -14.93 14.46
N MET A 531 -17.86 -14.94 14.20
CA MET A 531 -18.52 -16.03 13.46
C MET A 531 -17.95 -16.24 12.04
N TYR A 532 -17.28 -15.24 11.47
CA TYR A 532 -16.58 -15.35 10.19
C TYR A 532 -15.13 -15.86 10.33
N GLU A 533 -14.63 -16.10 11.53
CA GLU A 533 -13.36 -16.79 11.72
C GLU A 533 -13.52 -18.26 11.33
N ARG A 534 -12.54 -18.82 10.61
CA ARG A 534 -12.63 -20.18 10.08
C ARG A 534 -12.86 -21.23 11.16
N LEU A 535 -12.17 -21.10 12.30
CA LEU A 535 -12.31 -22.01 13.43
C LEU A 535 -13.75 -22.02 13.95
N LYS A 536 -14.39 -20.85 14.06
CA LYS A 536 -15.81 -20.76 14.47
C LYS A 536 -16.77 -21.28 13.41
N GLN A 537 -16.44 -21.13 12.13
CA GLN A 537 -17.22 -21.76 11.07
C GLN A 537 -17.10 -23.28 11.10
N GLN A 538 -15.91 -23.82 11.34
CA GLN A 538 -15.71 -25.26 11.50
C GLN A 538 -16.58 -25.80 12.64
N GLU A 539 -16.50 -25.20 13.84
CA GLU A 539 -17.36 -25.57 14.98
C GLU A 539 -18.86 -25.47 14.65
N THR A 540 -19.27 -24.43 13.91
CA THR A 540 -20.68 -24.24 13.53
C THR A 540 -21.13 -25.32 12.55
N PHE A 541 -20.29 -25.67 11.56
CA PHE A 541 -20.58 -26.71 10.59
C PHE A 541 -20.62 -28.09 11.24
N ASP A 542 -19.65 -28.41 12.10
CA ASP A 542 -19.58 -29.66 12.88
C ASP A 542 -20.85 -29.87 13.73
N ASN A 543 -21.48 -28.79 14.20
CA ASN A 543 -22.75 -28.84 14.92
C ASN A 543 -24.00 -28.90 14.03
N LEU A 544 -23.89 -28.55 12.75
CA LEU A 544 -25.04 -28.47 11.83
C LEU A 544 -25.27 -29.76 11.04
N PHE A 545 -24.21 -30.50 10.77
CA PHE A 545 -24.21 -31.63 9.86
C PHE A 545 -23.56 -32.85 10.56
N SER A 546 -23.60 -34.05 9.97
CA SER A 546 -22.99 -35.28 10.51
C SER A 546 -21.73 -35.73 9.75
N CYS A 547 -21.70 -35.60 8.42
CA CYS A 547 -20.48 -35.68 7.59
C CYS A 547 -20.63 -34.74 6.39
N HIS A 548 -19.74 -33.75 6.29
CA HIS A 548 -19.98 -32.54 5.47
C HIS A 548 -18.95 -32.45 4.33
N GLY A 549 -18.37 -33.57 3.91
CA GLY A 549 -17.43 -33.62 2.80
C GLY A 549 -18.03 -34.26 1.57
N ASN A 550 -17.45 -33.97 0.40
CA ASN A 550 -17.75 -34.67 -0.83
C ASN A 550 -17.02 -36.04 -0.77
N THR A 551 -17.70 -37.10 -0.37
CA THR A 551 -17.16 -38.45 -0.09
C THR A 551 -16.74 -39.24 -1.35
N ALA A 552 -16.10 -38.57 -2.32
CA ALA A 552 -15.49 -39.20 -3.50
C ALA A 552 -14.01 -39.58 -3.31
N SER A 553 -13.36 -39.10 -2.24
CA SER A 553 -12.03 -39.50 -1.80
C SER A 553 -12.08 -39.76 -0.29
N ASN A 554 -11.25 -40.67 0.23
CA ASN A 554 -11.07 -40.94 1.67
C ASN A 554 -10.43 -39.74 2.41
N GLU A 555 -10.89 -38.51 2.16
CA GLU A 555 -10.44 -37.27 2.76
C GLU A 555 -11.55 -36.70 3.67
N SER A 556 -11.12 -36.14 4.80
CA SER A 556 -11.89 -35.40 5.80
C SER A 556 -13.27 -34.88 5.36
N CYS A 557 -14.33 -35.32 6.05
CA CYS A 557 -15.73 -34.87 5.91
C CYS A 557 -15.92 -33.38 6.28
N SER A 558 -15.33 -32.42 5.57
CA SER A 558 -15.51 -30.99 5.87
C SER A 558 -15.70 -30.11 4.63
N TYR A 559 -16.74 -29.26 4.67
CA TYR A 559 -16.94 -28.17 3.71
C TYR A 559 -15.94 -27.02 3.96
N ILE A 560 -15.51 -26.83 5.21
CA ILE A 560 -14.52 -25.82 5.59
C ILE A 560 -13.13 -26.47 5.54
N SER A 561 -12.23 -25.97 4.68
CA SER A 561 -10.90 -26.56 4.49
C SER A 561 -9.80 -25.77 5.20
N ASP A 562 -8.99 -26.47 6.01
CA ASP A 562 -7.81 -25.91 6.66
C ASP A 562 -6.49 -26.17 5.94
N LYS A 563 -6.39 -27.21 5.09
CA LYS A 563 -5.07 -27.76 4.70
C LYS A 563 -4.66 -27.59 3.23
N ASN A 564 -5.59 -27.64 2.25
CA ASN A 564 -5.22 -27.65 0.82
C ASN A 564 -5.99 -26.67 -0.08
N ASN A 565 -7.08 -26.05 0.40
CA ASN A 565 -7.83 -25.03 -0.36
C ASN A 565 -8.15 -23.82 0.51
N ALA A 566 -7.22 -22.85 0.52
CA ALA A 566 -7.23 -21.70 1.43
C ALA A 566 -8.44 -20.75 1.30
N ASN A 567 -9.41 -21.04 0.40
CA ASN A 567 -10.57 -20.20 0.11
C ASN A 567 -11.93 -20.88 0.33
N MET A 568 -11.98 -22.09 0.89
CA MET A 568 -13.24 -22.80 1.21
C MET A 568 -13.71 -22.45 2.63
N PHE A 569 -14.17 -21.21 2.80
CA PHE A 569 -14.85 -20.71 3.99
C PHE A 569 -15.69 -19.48 3.62
N LEU A 570 -16.64 -19.12 4.47
CA LEU A 570 -17.52 -17.98 4.25
C LEU A 570 -16.87 -16.69 4.75
N VAL A 571 -17.10 -15.61 4.03
CA VAL A 571 -16.64 -14.25 4.37
C VAL A 571 -17.83 -13.29 4.32
N PRO A 572 -17.76 -12.16 5.05
CA PRO A 572 -18.76 -11.13 4.89
C PRO A 572 -18.60 -10.49 3.50
N SER A 573 -19.60 -10.65 2.64
CA SER A 573 -19.67 -9.97 1.35
C SER A 573 -20.54 -8.72 1.48
N GLN A 574 -20.00 -7.57 1.08
CA GLN A 574 -20.74 -6.31 1.12
C GLN A 574 -21.68 -6.23 -0.08
N LEU A 575 -22.92 -5.82 0.13
CA LEU A 575 -23.91 -5.68 -0.93
C LEU A 575 -23.72 -4.36 -1.71
N ALA A 576 -23.32 -3.29 -1.01
CA ALA A 576 -22.72 -2.10 -1.58
C ALA A 576 -21.27 -1.98 -1.10
N SER A 577 -20.31 -2.05 -2.02
CA SER A 577 -18.88 -1.99 -1.69
C SER A 577 -18.44 -0.56 -1.39
N GLU A 578 -17.42 -0.40 -0.56
CA GLU A 578 -16.68 0.86 -0.41
C GLU A 578 -16.21 1.46 -1.75
N SER A 579 -16.01 0.63 -2.78
CA SER A 579 -15.60 1.06 -4.12
C SER A 579 -16.75 1.64 -4.95
N ASP A 580 -18.00 1.54 -4.49
CA ASP A 580 -19.19 2.06 -5.17
C ASP A 580 -19.44 3.55 -4.86
N PHE A 581 -18.54 4.19 -4.11
CA PHE A 581 -18.69 5.57 -3.65
C PHE A 581 -17.52 6.47 -4.10
N ILE A 582 -17.83 7.73 -4.41
CA ILE A 582 -16.84 8.73 -4.84
C ILE A 582 -16.10 9.34 -3.63
N TYR A 583 -16.83 9.62 -2.55
CA TYR A 583 -16.27 10.27 -1.36
C TYR A 583 -15.84 9.24 -0.33
N THR A 584 -14.66 9.42 0.28
CA THR A 584 -14.14 8.51 1.32
C THR A 584 -15.10 8.37 2.49
N ARG A 585 -15.78 9.45 2.89
CA ARG A 585 -16.81 9.39 3.96
C ARG A 585 -18.06 8.61 3.57
N ALA A 586 -18.47 8.70 2.29
CA ALA A 586 -19.58 7.90 1.79
C ALA A 586 -19.18 6.42 1.76
N ALA A 587 -17.96 6.11 1.30
CA ALA A 587 -17.42 4.75 1.31
C ALA A 587 -17.39 4.14 2.71
N MET A 588 -17.13 4.92 3.78
CA MET A 588 -17.18 4.42 5.16
C MET A 588 -18.57 3.90 5.59
N THR A 589 -19.65 4.22 4.86
CA THR A 589 -21.00 3.72 5.15
C THR A 589 -21.20 2.26 4.73
N SER A 590 -20.30 1.67 3.95
CA SER A 590 -20.40 0.26 3.53
C SER A 590 -20.10 -0.74 4.66
N PHE A 591 -19.44 -0.33 5.75
CA PHE A 591 -18.94 -1.20 6.82
C PHE A 591 -19.97 -1.48 7.94
N TYR A 592 -21.22 -1.75 7.57
CA TYR A 592 -22.27 -2.17 8.51
C TYR A 592 -22.71 -3.59 8.24
N TYR A 593 -23.03 -4.32 9.31
CA TYR A 593 -23.59 -5.67 9.22
C TYR A 593 -24.85 -5.74 8.34
N LEU A 594 -25.70 -4.70 8.42
CA LEU A 594 -26.89 -4.51 7.58
C LEU A 594 -26.62 -4.50 6.07
N ASN A 595 -25.39 -4.19 5.66
CA ASN A 595 -24.97 -4.15 4.25
C ASN A 595 -24.16 -5.40 3.86
N THR A 596 -24.30 -6.50 4.60
CA THR A 596 -23.51 -7.72 4.34
C THR A 596 -24.34 -8.98 4.30
N ALA A 597 -23.84 -9.99 3.57
CA ALA A 597 -24.33 -11.36 3.62
C ALA A 597 -23.16 -12.36 3.55
N PRO A 598 -23.29 -13.57 4.12
CA PRO A 598 -22.26 -14.60 4.04
C PRO A 598 -22.07 -15.12 2.61
N GLN A 599 -20.84 -15.14 2.10
CA GLN A 599 -20.52 -15.66 0.76
C GLN A 599 -19.26 -16.52 0.82
N TRP A 600 -19.20 -17.58 0.02
CA TRP A 600 -17.98 -18.37 -0.09
C TRP A 600 -16.84 -17.50 -0.63
N LYS A 601 -15.68 -17.53 0.03
CA LYS A 601 -14.56 -16.67 -0.36
C LYS A 601 -14.09 -16.90 -1.79
N SER A 602 -14.09 -18.15 -2.25
CA SER A 602 -13.77 -18.49 -3.65
C SER A 602 -14.73 -17.86 -4.67
N ILE A 603 -15.98 -17.61 -4.27
CA ILE A 603 -17.02 -17.00 -5.09
C ILE A 603 -16.94 -15.47 -5.02
N LYS A 604 -16.77 -14.92 -3.81
CA LYS A 604 -16.60 -13.48 -3.59
C LYS A 604 -15.48 -12.91 -4.45
N HIS A 605 -14.29 -13.50 -4.38
CA HIS A 605 -13.12 -13.10 -5.17
C HIS A 605 -13.02 -13.82 -6.54
N GLY A 606 -14.08 -14.52 -6.94
CA GLY A 606 -14.20 -15.19 -8.22
C GLY A 606 -15.04 -14.36 -9.17
N ASN A 607 -16.13 -14.93 -9.66
CA ASN A 607 -17.00 -14.28 -10.62
C ASN A 607 -17.80 -13.09 -10.03
N TRP A 608 -18.05 -13.08 -8.72
CA TRP A 608 -18.78 -11.98 -8.08
C TRP A 608 -18.01 -10.64 -8.15
N GLU A 609 -16.73 -10.64 -7.79
CA GLU A 609 -15.86 -9.46 -7.89
C GLU A 609 -15.75 -8.94 -9.33
N LYS A 610 -15.71 -9.85 -10.32
CA LYS A 610 -15.70 -9.48 -11.74
C LYS A 610 -16.97 -8.75 -12.14
N ILE A 611 -18.14 -9.23 -11.67
CA ILE A 611 -19.43 -8.56 -11.87
C ILE A 611 -19.42 -7.18 -11.21
N GLU A 612 -18.97 -7.05 -9.97
CA GLU A 612 -18.90 -5.75 -9.28
C GLU A 612 -18.00 -4.74 -10.01
N ASN A 613 -16.83 -5.19 -10.45
CA ASN A 613 -15.91 -4.39 -11.26
C ASN A 613 -16.55 -3.94 -12.58
N HIS A 614 -17.28 -4.84 -13.24
CA HIS A 614 -17.96 -4.54 -14.49
C HIS A 614 -19.08 -3.52 -14.29
N VAL A 615 -19.92 -3.67 -13.27
CA VAL A 615 -21.01 -2.72 -12.99
C VAL A 615 -20.48 -1.30 -12.72
N ARG A 616 -19.37 -1.17 -11.97
CA ARG A 616 -18.69 0.13 -11.81
C ARG A 616 -18.17 0.69 -13.13
N LYS A 617 -17.62 -0.16 -13.99
CA LYS A 617 -17.17 0.23 -15.34
C LYS A 617 -18.34 0.74 -16.20
N MET A 618 -19.48 0.05 -16.18
CA MET A 618 -20.68 0.45 -16.94
C MET A 618 -21.11 1.89 -16.62
N ALA A 619 -21.21 2.27 -15.35
CA ALA A 619 -21.59 3.64 -14.97
C ALA A 619 -20.64 4.69 -15.56
N THR A 620 -19.33 4.41 -15.55
CA THR A 620 -18.31 5.35 -16.06
C THR A 620 -18.24 5.40 -17.59
N GLU A 621 -18.43 4.28 -18.28
CA GLU A 621 -18.33 4.21 -19.76
C GLU A 621 -19.59 4.69 -20.43
N LEU A 622 -20.77 4.34 -19.89
CA LEU A 622 -22.06 4.87 -20.33
C LEU A 622 -22.20 6.35 -19.97
N LYS A 623 -21.39 6.86 -19.03
CA LYS A 623 -21.47 8.22 -18.47
C LYS A 623 -22.85 8.51 -17.88
N LYS A 624 -23.44 7.52 -17.21
CA LYS A 624 -24.78 7.58 -16.61
C LYS A 624 -24.75 7.23 -15.13
N ASP A 625 -25.61 7.90 -14.36
CA ASP A 625 -25.87 7.51 -12.98
C ASP A 625 -26.88 6.36 -13.01
N LEU A 626 -26.51 5.22 -12.42
CA LEU A 626 -27.28 3.97 -12.49
C LEU A 626 -27.90 3.65 -11.14
N VAL A 627 -29.14 3.17 -11.14
CA VAL A 627 -29.77 2.62 -9.93
C VAL A 627 -29.33 1.16 -9.80
N VAL A 628 -28.67 0.84 -8.68
CA VAL A 628 -28.14 -0.51 -8.43
C VAL A 628 -28.77 -1.09 -7.19
N LEU A 629 -29.40 -2.26 -7.36
CA LEU A 629 -29.91 -3.06 -6.27
C LEU A 629 -29.07 -4.33 -6.17
N THR A 630 -28.50 -4.60 -5.00
CA THR A 630 -27.73 -5.82 -4.74
C THR A 630 -28.40 -6.59 -3.62
N GLY A 631 -28.67 -7.87 -3.82
CA GLY A 631 -29.37 -8.66 -2.84
C GLY A 631 -29.02 -10.13 -2.83
N THR A 632 -29.76 -10.85 -2.00
CA THR A 632 -29.65 -12.29 -1.82
C THR A 632 -31.00 -12.95 -2.08
N HIS A 633 -30.99 -14.22 -2.43
CA HIS A 633 -32.21 -15.00 -2.62
C HIS A 633 -32.00 -16.46 -2.20
N GLU A 634 -33.05 -17.04 -1.60
CA GLU A 634 -33.08 -18.38 -1.01
C GLU A 634 -31.98 -18.67 0.04
N GLN A 635 -32.13 -19.80 0.74
CA GLN A 635 -31.11 -20.29 1.67
C GLN A 635 -30.29 -21.39 1.01
N LEU A 636 -28.97 -21.35 1.19
CA LEU A 636 -28.06 -22.40 0.79
C LEU A 636 -28.33 -23.66 1.62
N GLU A 637 -28.55 -24.77 0.93
CA GLU A 637 -28.54 -26.09 1.52
C GLU A 637 -27.35 -26.89 1.00
N LEU A 638 -26.75 -27.68 1.87
CA LEU A 638 -25.68 -28.61 1.52
C LEU A 638 -26.08 -30.03 1.88
N LEU A 639 -25.48 -30.98 1.15
CA LEU A 639 -25.74 -32.40 1.35
C LEU A 639 -25.05 -32.86 2.63
N ASP A 640 -25.79 -33.51 3.52
CA ASP A 640 -25.25 -34.19 4.69
C ASP A 640 -25.32 -35.70 4.47
N GLN A 641 -24.32 -36.43 4.94
CA GLN A 641 -24.33 -37.88 4.99
C GLN A 641 -24.50 -38.35 6.44
N GLU A 642 -25.67 -38.90 6.75
CA GLU A 642 -26.05 -39.38 8.08
C GLU A 642 -26.50 -40.84 7.94
N ASP A 643 -25.82 -41.79 8.59
CA ASP A 643 -26.11 -43.24 8.55
C ASP A 643 -26.35 -43.82 7.14
N SER A 644 -25.49 -43.45 6.18
CA SER A 644 -25.60 -43.83 4.75
C SER A 644 -26.84 -43.28 4.01
N LYS A 645 -27.56 -42.32 4.60
CA LYS A 645 -28.62 -41.54 3.94
C LYS A 645 -28.12 -40.13 3.66
N PHE A 646 -28.51 -39.61 2.49
CA PHE A 646 -28.20 -38.25 2.09
C PHE A 646 -29.38 -37.32 2.41
N LYS A 647 -29.12 -36.23 3.14
CA LYS A 647 -30.14 -35.24 3.52
C LYS A 647 -29.64 -33.83 3.27
N TRP A 648 -30.45 -33.00 2.61
CA TRP A 648 -30.15 -31.57 2.47
C TRP A 648 -30.42 -30.85 3.80
N LYS A 649 -29.43 -30.07 4.26
CA LYS A 649 -29.54 -29.24 5.47
C LYS A 649 -29.16 -27.80 5.14
N GLY A 650 -29.97 -26.86 5.63
CA GLY A 650 -29.72 -25.42 5.49
C GLY A 650 -28.49 -24.96 6.26
N VAL A 651 -27.70 -24.10 5.64
CA VAL A 651 -26.46 -23.55 6.22
C VAL A 651 -26.75 -22.25 6.98
N PHE A 652 -26.16 -22.11 8.16
CA PHE A 652 -26.28 -20.94 9.03
C PHE A 652 -24.89 -20.51 9.53
N MET A 653 -24.67 -19.20 9.71
CA MET A 653 -23.43 -18.70 10.31
C MET A 653 -23.43 -18.81 11.85
N TRP A 654 -24.60 -19.00 12.45
CA TRP A 654 -24.74 -19.14 13.89
C TRP A 654 -25.70 -20.27 14.23
N ASN A 655 -25.25 -21.16 15.11
CA ASN A 655 -26.01 -22.29 15.62
C ASN A 655 -25.79 -22.38 17.14
N ASP A 656 -26.86 -22.18 17.90
CA ASP A 656 -26.87 -22.43 19.34
C ASP A 656 -27.66 -23.73 19.60
N PRO A 657 -26.96 -24.86 19.79
CA PRO A 657 -27.61 -26.15 19.99
C PRO A 657 -28.35 -26.23 21.33
N GLN A 658 -27.96 -25.44 22.33
CA GLN A 658 -28.60 -25.47 23.66
C GLN A 658 -29.99 -24.85 23.62
N ASN A 659 -30.15 -23.78 22.84
CA ASN A 659 -31.42 -23.07 22.70
C ASN A 659 -32.15 -23.40 21.37
N CYS A 660 -31.70 -24.44 20.65
CA CYS A 660 -32.23 -24.84 19.34
C CYS A 660 -32.37 -23.67 18.34
N LYS A 661 -31.43 -22.71 18.39
CA LYS A 661 -31.56 -21.44 17.69
C LYS A 661 -30.54 -21.33 16.56
N LYS A 662 -31.05 -21.18 15.34
CA LYS A 662 -30.25 -20.98 14.11
C LYS A 662 -30.53 -19.61 13.53
N GLU A 663 -29.48 -18.86 13.20
CA GLU A 663 -29.59 -17.50 12.70
C GLU A 663 -28.57 -17.21 11.60
N ILE A 664 -28.83 -16.16 10.83
CA ILE A 664 -27.96 -15.70 9.74
C ILE A 664 -27.82 -16.82 8.70
N PRO A 665 -28.92 -17.14 7.98
CA PRO A 665 -28.87 -18.13 6.92
C PRO A 665 -27.87 -17.71 5.85
N VAL A 666 -27.08 -18.65 5.36
CA VAL A 666 -26.21 -18.40 4.21
C VAL A 666 -27.07 -18.41 2.96
N PRO A 667 -27.06 -17.35 2.13
CA PRO A 667 -27.91 -17.28 0.95
C PRO A 667 -27.41 -18.22 -0.16
N LEU A 668 -28.33 -18.76 -0.96
CA LEU A 668 -27.99 -19.57 -2.14
C LEU A 668 -27.59 -18.68 -3.33
N TYR A 669 -28.25 -17.55 -3.51
CA TYR A 669 -27.97 -16.63 -4.62
C TYR A 669 -27.51 -15.28 -4.12
N PHE A 670 -26.55 -14.71 -4.84
CA PHE A 670 -26.29 -13.27 -4.86
C PHE A 670 -26.74 -12.73 -6.21
N TRP A 671 -27.39 -11.57 -6.22
CA TRP A 671 -27.83 -10.93 -7.45
C TRP A 671 -27.58 -9.43 -7.40
N LYS A 672 -27.36 -8.84 -8.58
CA LYS A 672 -27.15 -7.40 -8.77
C LYS A 672 -27.94 -6.92 -9.97
N LEU A 673 -29.00 -6.18 -9.72
CA LEU A 673 -29.81 -5.50 -10.72
C LEU A 673 -29.22 -4.11 -10.98
N VAL A 674 -28.97 -3.82 -12.25
CA VAL A 674 -28.50 -2.51 -12.70
C VAL A 674 -29.52 -1.92 -13.65
N TYR A 675 -30.02 -0.74 -13.31
CA TYR A 675 -31.07 -0.06 -14.04
C TYR A 675 -30.63 1.35 -14.45
N ASP A 676 -30.85 1.70 -15.72
CA ASP A 676 -30.69 3.04 -16.27
C ASP A 676 -32.07 3.71 -16.40
N PRO A 677 -32.40 4.66 -15.50
CA PRO A 677 -33.69 5.35 -15.53
C PRO A 677 -33.90 6.17 -16.81
N SER A 678 -32.84 6.57 -17.50
CA SER A 678 -32.93 7.45 -18.68
C SER A 678 -33.47 6.71 -19.90
N ASN A 679 -33.16 5.41 -20.00
CA ASN A 679 -33.52 4.57 -21.14
C ASN A 679 -34.58 3.52 -20.80
N ASN A 680 -35.02 3.44 -19.54
CA ASN A 680 -35.88 2.38 -19.03
C ASN A 680 -35.33 0.98 -19.40
N TYR A 681 -34.04 0.79 -19.18
CA TYR A 681 -33.33 -0.44 -19.52
C TYR A 681 -32.53 -0.92 -18.32
N GLY A 682 -32.41 -2.23 -18.16
CA GLY A 682 -31.57 -2.78 -17.11
C GLY A 682 -31.33 -4.27 -17.26
N ILE A 683 -30.44 -4.76 -16.41
CA ILE A 683 -29.92 -6.13 -16.46
C ILE A 683 -29.71 -6.65 -15.03
N VAL A 684 -29.93 -7.94 -14.83
CA VAL A 684 -29.67 -8.60 -13.55
C VAL A 684 -28.53 -9.59 -13.73
N PHE A 685 -27.47 -9.43 -12.93
CA PHE A 685 -26.42 -10.43 -12.79
C PHE A 685 -26.75 -11.34 -11.61
N VAL A 686 -26.61 -12.65 -11.77
CA VAL A 686 -26.86 -13.63 -10.71
C VAL A 686 -25.64 -14.53 -10.56
N THR A 687 -25.26 -14.82 -9.32
CA THR A 687 -24.20 -15.76 -8.96
C THR A 687 -24.72 -16.74 -7.90
N VAL A 688 -24.53 -18.03 -8.16
CA VAL A 688 -24.85 -19.11 -7.22
C VAL A 688 -23.73 -19.22 -6.19
N ASN A 689 -24.07 -19.03 -4.92
CA ASN A 689 -23.18 -19.11 -3.76
C ASN A 689 -22.99 -20.55 -3.27
N ASN A 690 -22.67 -21.47 -4.18
CA ASN A 690 -22.42 -22.87 -3.84
C ASN A 690 -21.26 -23.44 -4.70
N PRO A 691 -20.05 -23.59 -4.14
CA PRO A 691 -18.89 -24.10 -4.88
C PRO A 691 -18.90 -25.64 -5.05
N TYR A 692 -19.94 -26.33 -4.59
CA TYR A 692 -20.07 -27.80 -4.64
C TYR A 692 -21.09 -28.28 -5.67
N ILE A 693 -21.74 -27.39 -6.41
CA ILE A 693 -22.72 -27.77 -7.43
C ILE A 693 -22.04 -28.50 -8.60
N LYS A 694 -22.69 -29.56 -9.09
CA LYS A 694 -22.24 -30.33 -10.27
C LYS A 694 -22.77 -29.76 -11.58
N ASN A 695 -24.03 -29.32 -11.59
CA ASN A 695 -24.70 -28.76 -12.76
C ASN A 695 -25.34 -27.41 -12.42
N GLY A 696 -24.78 -26.33 -12.95
CA GLY A 696 -25.27 -24.97 -12.71
C GLY A 696 -26.60 -24.63 -13.38
N LYS A 697 -27.01 -25.33 -14.45
CA LYS A 697 -28.24 -25.02 -15.20
C LYS A 697 -29.53 -25.18 -14.37
N ASN A 698 -29.50 -26.00 -13.33
CA ASN A 698 -30.63 -26.21 -12.43
C ASN A 698 -30.86 -25.02 -11.47
N TYR A 699 -29.97 -24.02 -11.48
CA TYR A 699 -29.97 -22.88 -10.59
C TYR A 699 -30.30 -21.57 -11.33
N HIS A 700 -31.04 -21.64 -12.44
CA HIS A 700 -31.44 -20.46 -13.22
C HIS A 700 -32.71 -19.81 -12.63
N LEU A 701 -32.62 -18.51 -12.33
CA LEU A 701 -33.73 -17.66 -11.85
C LEU A 701 -34.42 -16.89 -12.99
N CYS A 702 -34.25 -17.33 -14.24
CA CYS A 702 -34.91 -16.77 -15.42
C CYS A 702 -34.88 -17.78 -16.59
N LYS A 703 -35.85 -17.69 -17.50
CA LYS A 703 -35.96 -18.62 -18.64
C LYS A 703 -34.89 -18.37 -19.71
N GLY A 704 -34.54 -17.11 -19.93
CA GLY A 704 -33.53 -16.68 -20.90
C GLY A 704 -32.15 -16.43 -20.29
N ALA A 705 -31.69 -17.28 -19.36
CA ALA A 705 -30.40 -17.09 -18.69
C ALA A 705 -29.24 -17.05 -19.70
N GLY A 706 -28.71 -15.85 -19.92
CA GLY A 706 -27.70 -15.56 -20.93
C GLY A 706 -26.32 -15.36 -20.32
N GLN A 707 -25.28 -15.55 -21.14
CA GLN A 707 -23.89 -15.22 -20.78
C GLN A 707 -23.35 -14.00 -21.55
N ILE A 708 -24.09 -13.51 -22.54
CA ILE A 708 -23.75 -12.35 -23.37
C ILE A 708 -25.04 -11.61 -23.69
N ILE A 709 -25.12 -10.33 -23.33
CA ILE A 709 -26.15 -9.39 -23.83
C ILE A 709 -25.36 -8.21 -24.43
N ASP A 710 -25.62 -7.90 -25.70
CA ASP A 710 -24.99 -6.78 -26.44
C ASP A 710 -23.45 -6.75 -26.51
N GLY A 711 -22.80 -7.91 -26.49
CA GLY A 711 -21.37 -8.06 -26.80
C GLY A 711 -20.38 -7.60 -25.73
N GLN A 712 -20.85 -7.16 -24.56
CA GLN A 712 -19.98 -6.87 -23.41
C GLN A 712 -20.28 -7.79 -22.23
N VAL A 713 -19.22 -8.33 -21.63
CA VAL A 713 -19.28 -9.19 -20.44
C VAL A 713 -18.28 -8.69 -19.40
N PRO A 714 -18.43 -9.08 -18.12
CA PRO A 714 -17.43 -8.78 -17.11
C PRO A 714 -16.04 -9.31 -17.52
N ALA A 715 -15.01 -8.50 -17.34
CA ALA A 715 -13.66 -8.84 -17.79
C ALA A 715 -13.10 -10.04 -17.01
N GLY A 716 -12.56 -11.03 -17.73
CA GLY A 716 -12.05 -12.28 -17.14
C GLY A 716 -13.12 -13.18 -16.54
N TRP A 717 -14.41 -12.93 -16.80
CA TRP A 717 -15.52 -13.67 -16.21
C TRP A 717 -15.63 -15.06 -16.81
N GLU A 718 -15.75 -16.05 -15.92
CA GLU A 718 -15.87 -17.46 -16.27
C GLU A 718 -17.22 -17.96 -15.76
N PRO A 719 -18.35 -17.58 -16.39
CA PRO A 719 -19.69 -17.80 -15.84
C PRO A 719 -20.02 -19.26 -15.51
N LEU A 720 -19.39 -20.21 -16.21
CA LEU A 720 -19.57 -21.65 -15.99
C LEU A 720 -18.71 -22.23 -14.85
N ASN A 721 -17.73 -21.48 -14.34
CA ASN A 721 -16.82 -21.96 -13.30
C ASN A 721 -17.51 -21.97 -11.92
N VAL A 722 -17.98 -23.15 -11.52
CA VAL A 722 -18.69 -23.36 -10.25
C VAL A 722 -17.84 -23.02 -9.03
N LYS A 723 -16.52 -23.23 -9.08
CA LYS A 723 -15.60 -22.95 -7.95
C LYS A 723 -15.42 -21.46 -7.71
N GLN A 724 -15.44 -20.67 -8.79
CA GLN A 724 -15.45 -19.21 -8.76
C GLN A 724 -16.87 -18.62 -8.64
N GLY A 725 -17.90 -19.47 -8.60
CA GLY A 725 -19.32 -19.07 -8.54
C GLY A 725 -19.97 -19.11 -9.92
N TYR A 726 -20.81 -20.13 -10.14
CA TYR A 726 -21.62 -20.20 -11.36
C TYR A 726 -22.48 -18.95 -11.49
N SER A 727 -22.41 -18.28 -12.64
CA SER A 727 -23.04 -16.98 -12.82
C SER A 727 -23.67 -16.84 -14.20
N TYR A 728 -24.68 -15.98 -14.29
CA TYR A 728 -25.44 -15.72 -15.53
C TYR A 728 -26.15 -14.37 -15.44
N MET A 729 -26.75 -13.94 -16.54
CA MET A 729 -27.52 -12.71 -16.63
C MET A 729 -29.00 -13.02 -16.91
N CYS A 730 -29.89 -12.19 -16.37
CA CYS A 730 -31.33 -12.24 -16.56
C CYS A 730 -31.87 -10.87 -17.00
N GLN A 731 -32.97 -10.90 -17.74
CA GLN A 731 -33.85 -9.74 -17.89
C GLN A 731 -34.53 -9.42 -16.55
N ILE A 732 -34.85 -8.15 -16.33
CA ILE A 732 -35.44 -7.69 -15.06
C ILE A 732 -36.81 -8.33 -14.83
N GLU A 733 -37.63 -8.37 -15.86
CA GLU A 733 -39.01 -8.89 -15.80
C GLU A 733 -39.02 -10.37 -15.44
N ASP A 734 -38.21 -11.17 -16.15
CA ASP A 734 -38.08 -12.62 -15.90
C ASP A 734 -37.57 -12.90 -14.48
N PHE A 735 -36.59 -12.13 -14.01
CA PHE A 735 -36.04 -12.27 -12.66
C PHE A 735 -37.08 -11.93 -11.59
N ILE A 736 -37.82 -10.83 -11.74
CA ILE A 736 -38.86 -10.44 -10.78
C ILE A 736 -39.99 -11.46 -10.78
N LEU A 737 -40.44 -11.93 -11.94
CA LEU A 737 -41.51 -12.94 -12.05
C LEU A 737 -41.11 -14.27 -11.41
N THR A 738 -39.85 -14.68 -11.56
CA THR A 738 -39.38 -15.97 -11.02
C THR A 738 -39.12 -15.91 -9.52
N THR A 739 -38.60 -14.78 -9.01
CA THR A 739 -38.21 -14.64 -7.60
C THR A 739 -39.30 -14.06 -6.70
N GLU A 740 -40.35 -13.47 -7.29
CA GLU A 740 -41.44 -12.77 -6.60
C GLU A 740 -40.97 -11.64 -5.65
N ILE A 741 -39.77 -11.10 -5.88
CA ILE A 741 -39.23 -9.98 -5.09
C ILE A 741 -39.87 -8.67 -5.56
N ASP A 742 -40.48 -7.94 -4.63
CA ASP A 742 -41.06 -6.61 -4.88
C ASP A 742 -39.96 -5.55 -5.10
N LEU A 743 -39.57 -5.36 -6.37
CA LEU A 743 -38.51 -4.42 -6.78
C LEU A 743 -39.02 -3.23 -7.61
N VAL A 744 -40.21 -3.29 -8.22
CA VAL A 744 -40.65 -2.35 -9.27
C VAL A 744 -40.62 -0.90 -8.78
N ASP A 745 -41.30 -0.60 -7.67
CA ASP A 745 -41.34 0.75 -7.09
C ASP A 745 -39.95 1.28 -6.67
N LYS A 746 -38.96 0.39 -6.53
CA LYS A 746 -37.63 0.72 -5.97
C LYS A 746 -36.63 1.05 -7.07
N LEU A 747 -37.00 0.79 -8.32
CA LEU A 747 -36.27 1.24 -9.51
C LEU A 747 -36.56 2.73 -9.80
N TYR A 748 -37.76 3.21 -9.48
CA TYR A 748 -38.23 4.57 -9.81
C TYR A 748 -38.25 5.56 -8.64
N ALA A 749 -38.14 5.07 -7.39
CA ALA A 749 -37.97 5.90 -6.19
C ALA A 749 -36.53 6.40 -6.04
#